data_AF-A0A0A9VYL2-F1
#
_entry.id   AF-A0A0A9VYL2-F1
#
_cell.length_a   1.000
_cell.length_b   1.000
_cell.length_c   1.000
_cell.angle_alpha   90.00
_cell.angle_beta   90.00
_cell.angle_gamma   90.00
#
_symmetry.space_group_name_H-M   'P 1'
#
loop_
_entity.id
_entity.type
_entity.pdbx_description
1 polymer ?
#
loop_
_entity_poly.entity_id
_entity_poly.type
_entity_poly.pdbx_seq_one_letter_code
_entity_poly.pdbx_strand_id
1 'polypeptide(L)'
;MPSEAMEQDGDPWKDWETSGKQAFLQQVKPVIETNDFAVIDKDGNRSPLPKLLYKLFHEGIYGALTPENVVDGCIALSELHDDFPSLVIDTVTVFDCEINSQDSPSADRKKLIRIMVLLVDKWCPELARERLEFDTLGEFDQGVKAFRSKFIKVKTRLYYKQNKFNLYREENEGYSKLIMQLNLKNHNVNDPEDVLGNIRSLIGCFSLDPTRVIDIILDNFQLNSFNIDLYVPLLKKYMPEINLLSEVIGFRYLTFNDNETTPRALHVMVCVMLHHNVITIDDVYPWLSPDDDEIMKEFEQQSADEKAPKKPLPPLKTKEEFEKHQKLSLCEVAASLGSWKTFEILLTRLPRKYVVDKPQVATSICKFVHYLIAPVYATHSGFSDKIEGAPLQFEPNPIADPQCQSMTEVVDVVFPILYTLGANLRFDLVLLFKLTRICSTTLSKLIKSQDTNGKLFTSITRLLELSLLPTLSNLQANCCASEAIWNVVKLYPLQTRYSIYYRWRKYLQDNQSILLKRCEGKVNAVYCLKRVSKENVKQMGRLLGKLSHYSPATLFDYILFLIQVYDNLIGPIVDSLKYMTNMSYDVLGFCIFNSLYNDTKQREKHDGTTVLPWFQSTSLFCATVFKKYNIDLSGILLYTMEQLKCNRSIELLILKEILQKMTGIDITDDMTQHQIDALSGGELLRSEAGYFVQQQNFKKTATRLKEALVENNLVAPLGIMLAQQRNYIIFMESKSNHLKFTGKLYDECHDTLLQYGAFIGGPIMTDTHSSFPSLHDLLLVYKLDLDVAFYLCRPVLHSLACDKKSSSESSRKVSKKVSATSIVEPFFELIDNLSPAIESLQPSKSWDDISPKFVATFWCLSLYDIQVPVAAYTKEIAKQKEVEASQTKSTKGDTKSHSMSDKLSQEMKEQQQYVKTIIDQLKKRKNEWFLSKSVKPAKNEMITQFLQICIFPRCKLSITDSLFCHSSYTLCIRLKPPISALCYSMTVYSVT
;
A
#
# COMPACT_ATOMS: atom_id res chain seq x y z
N MET A 1 -105.35 -52.29 22.66
CA MET A 1 -106.62 -52.76 23.26
C MET A 1 -107.12 -53.94 22.43
N PRO A 2 -107.76 -54.99 22.99
CA PRO A 2 -108.28 -55.19 24.37
C PRO A 2 -107.22 -55.87 25.27
N SER A 3 -107.06 -55.62 26.58
CA SER A 3 -107.94 -55.57 27.76
C SER A 3 -108.27 -56.95 28.36
N GLU A 4 -107.94 -57.06 29.66
CA GLU A 4 -108.44 -58.00 30.68
C GLU A 4 -107.80 -59.39 30.77
N ALA A 5 -106.88 -59.56 31.72
CA ALA A 5 -107.05 -60.46 32.87
C ALA A 5 -105.81 -60.41 33.80
N MET A 6 -106.09 -60.32 35.11
CA MET A 6 -105.21 -60.65 36.25
C MET A 6 -104.15 -59.61 36.67
N GLU A 7 -104.63 -58.57 37.37
CA GLU A 7 -103.98 -58.10 38.60
C GLU A 7 -104.20 -59.15 39.69
N GLN A 8 -103.12 -59.79 40.16
CA GLN A 8 -102.87 -60.30 41.51
C GLN A 8 -101.66 -61.25 41.46
N ASP A 9 -100.46 -60.68 41.43
CA ASP A 9 -99.25 -61.31 41.95
C ASP A 9 -98.28 -60.17 42.32
N GLY A 10 -97.65 -60.28 43.49
CA GLY A 10 -96.73 -59.26 43.99
C GLY A 10 -95.61 -58.96 42.99
N ASP A 11 -95.12 -57.72 42.99
CA ASP A 11 -94.06 -57.26 42.09
C ASP A 11 -92.83 -58.19 42.19
N PRO A 12 -92.56 -59.05 41.17
CA PRO A 12 -91.62 -60.17 41.28
C PRO A 12 -90.17 -59.72 41.49
N TRP A 13 -89.91 -58.43 41.30
CA TRP A 13 -88.60 -57.80 41.44
C TRP A 13 -88.28 -57.36 42.88
N LYS A 14 -89.27 -57.22 43.76
CA LYS A 14 -89.06 -56.85 45.18
C LYS A 14 -88.71 -58.05 46.08
N ASP A 15 -89.22 -59.24 45.75
CA ASP A 15 -89.00 -60.51 46.46
C ASP A 15 -88.15 -61.48 45.63
N TRP A 16 -87.05 -60.98 45.05
CA TRP A 16 -86.21 -61.72 44.10
C TRP A 16 -85.59 -63.00 44.67
N GLU A 17 -85.09 -62.95 45.92
CA GLU A 17 -84.39 -64.07 46.57
C GLU A 17 -85.32 -65.21 46.99
N THR A 18 -86.59 -64.93 47.29
CA THR A 18 -87.53 -65.91 47.85
C THR A 18 -88.42 -66.57 46.79
N SER A 19 -88.86 -65.84 45.75
CA SER A 19 -89.71 -66.40 44.68
C SER A 19 -89.49 -65.80 43.28
N GLY A 20 -88.98 -64.57 43.18
CA GLY A 20 -88.81 -63.85 41.91
C GLY A 20 -87.84 -64.49 40.92
N LYS A 21 -86.69 -64.99 41.38
CA LYS A 21 -85.69 -65.68 40.50
C LYS A 21 -86.26 -66.92 39.83
N GLN A 22 -87.03 -67.73 40.57
CA GLN A 22 -87.65 -68.95 40.02
C GLN A 22 -88.78 -68.61 39.04
N ALA A 23 -89.59 -67.59 39.34
CA ALA A 23 -90.63 -67.10 38.43
C ALA A 23 -90.04 -66.56 37.11
N PHE A 24 -88.93 -65.81 37.17
CA PHE A 24 -88.22 -65.33 35.99
C PHE A 24 -87.64 -66.47 35.14
N LEU A 25 -86.99 -67.47 35.77
CA LEU A 25 -86.48 -68.65 35.05
C LEU A 25 -87.60 -69.50 34.44
N GLN A 26 -88.77 -69.59 35.09
CA GLN A 26 -89.95 -70.26 34.53
C GLN A 26 -90.57 -69.50 33.34
N GLN A 27 -90.40 -68.17 33.25
CA GLN A 27 -90.80 -67.40 32.06
C GLN A 27 -89.84 -67.59 30.88
N VAL A 28 -88.56 -67.88 31.15
CA VAL A 28 -87.52 -68.01 30.11
C VAL A 28 -87.43 -69.44 29.56
N LYS A 29 -87.58 -70.48 30.40
CA LYS A 29 -87.53 -71.90 29.98
C LYS A 29 -88.44 -72.26 28.78
N PRO A 30 -89.75 -71.92 28.76
CA PRO A 30 -90.62 -72.30 27.65
C PRO A 30 -90.26 -71.56 26.34
N VAL A 31 -89.68 -70.36 26.44
CA VAL A 31 -89.26 -69.55 25.29
C VAL A 31 -88.02 -70.14 24.60
N ILE A 32 -87.14 -70.80 25.35
CA ILE A 32 -85.97 -71.50 24.81
C ILE A 32 -86.39 -72.77 24.06
N GLU A 33 -87.33 -73.54 24.62
CA GLU A 33 -87.80 -74.80 24.03
C GLU A 33 -88.57 -74.62 22.71
N THR A 34 -89.09 -73.42 22.42
CA THR A 34 -89.86 -73.13 21.19
C THR A 34 -89.04 -72.50 20.07
N ASN A 35 -88.13 -71.57 20.36
CA ASN A 35 -87.59 -70.64 19.35
C ASN A 35 -86.06 -70.66 19.15
N ASP A 36 -85.36 -71.69 19.64
CA ASP A 36 -83.97 -72.01 19.26
C ASP A 36 -83.04 -70.77 19.26
N PHE A 37 -83.06 -69.99 20.35
CA PHE A 37 -82.25 -68.77 20.55
C PHE A 37 -82.40 -67.65 19.52
N ALA A 38 -83.26 -67.80 18.52
CA ALA A 38 -83.42 -66.83 17.45
C ALA A 38 -84.10 -65.56 17.98
N VAL A 39 -83.46 -64.40 17.77
CA VAL A 39 -84.00 -63.08 18.13
C VAL A 39 -85.25 -62.74 17.31
N ILE A 40 -85.36 -63.31 16.11
CA ILE A 40 -86.50 -63.20 15.20
C ILE A 40 -86.81 -64.61 14.72
N ASP A 41 -88.06 -65.04 14.93
CA ASP A 41 -88.52 -66.35 14.47
C ASP A 41 -88.68 -66.38 12.94
N LYS A 42 -88.81 -67.56 12.34
CA LYS A 42 -88.98 -67.78 10.89
C LYS A 42 -90.19 -67.03 10.30
N ASP A 43 -91.16 -66.70 11.14
CA ASP A 43 -92.37 -65.93 10.79
C ASP A 43 -92.23 -64.40 10.98
N GLY A 44 -91.04 -63.90 11.31
CA GLY A 44 -90.76 -62.45 11.45
C GLY A 44 -91.17 -61.84 12.79
N ASN A 45 -91.65 -62.66 13.74
CA ASN A 45 -92.01 -62.23 15.08
C ASN A 45 -90.77 -62.14 15.99
N ARG A 46 -90.63 -61.04 16.74
CA ARG A 46 -89.52 -60.84 17.68
C ARG A 46 -89.69 -61.73 18.90
N SER A 47 -88.65 -62.46 19.27
CA SER A 47 -88.68 -63.26 20.49
C SER A 47 -88.78 -62.34 21.72
N PRO A 48 -89.50 -62.76 22.77
CA PRO A 48 -89.59 -61.97 24.00
C PRO A 48 -88.27 -61.98 24.81
N LEU A 49 -87.30 -62.80 24.42
CA LEU A 49 -86.06 -63.06 25.14
C LEU A 49 -85.18 -61.80 25.35
N PRO A 50 -84.88 -60.97 24.32
CA PRO A 50 -84.12 -59.74 24.53
C PRO A 50 -84.86 -58.71 25.40
N LYS A 51 -86.20 -58.69 25.33
CA LYS A 51 -87.03 -57.79 26.15
C LYS A 51 -87.02 -58.20 27.62
N LEU A 52 -86.94 -59.50 27.91
CA LEU A 52 -86.81 -60.03 29.27
C LEU A 52 -85.42 -59.78 29.85
N LEU A 53 -84.37 -59.99 29.05
CA LEU A 53 -82.99 -59.66 29.44
C LEU A 53 -82.82 -58.16 29.67
N TYR A 54 -83.33 -57.32 28.77
CA TYR A 54 -83.31 -55.87 28.94
C TYR A 54 -84.04 -55.44 30.21
N LYS A 55 -85.19 -56.04 30.55
CA LYS A 55 -85.90 -55.77 31.81
C LYS A 55 -85.09 -56.15 33.05
N LEU A 56 -84.40 -57.29 33.03
CA LEU A 56 -83.53 -57.73 34.13
C LEU A 56 -82.42 -56.70 34.40
N PHE A 57 -81.76 -56.22 33.35
CA PHE A 57 -80.72 -55.19 33.47
C PHE A 57 -81.30 -53.81 33.83
N HIS A 58 -82.46 -53.44 33.27
CA HIS A 58 -83.15 -52.19 33.59
C HIS A 58 -83.51 -52.10 35.08
N GLU A 59 -84.06 -53.17 35.66
CA GLU A 59 -84.40 -53.22 37.09
C GLU A 59 -83.17 -53.30 38.00
N GLY A 60 -82.03 -53.82 37.54
CA GLY A 60 -80.77 -53.80 38.29
C GLY A 60 -80.01 -52.47 38.23
N ILE A 61 -80.17 -51.71 37.15
CA ILE A 61 -79.51 -50.42 36.97
C ILE A 61 -80.38 -49.30 37.58
N TYR A 62 -81.64 -49.22 37.18
CA TYR A 62 -82.57 -48.14 37.57
C TYR A 62 -83.58 -48.53 38.66
N GLY A 63 -83.82 -49.83 38.87
CA GLY A 63 -84.83 -50.35 39.79
C GLY A 63 -84.31 -50.80 41.16
N ALA A 64 -85.04 -51.75 41.76
CA ALA A 64 -84.83 -52.22 43.15
C ALA A 64 -83.85 -53.39 43.30
N LEU A 65 -83.39 -53.99 42.19
CA LEU A 65 -82.45 -55.12 42.21
C LEU A 65 -81.02 -54.65 42.47
N THR A 66 -80.26 -55.44 43.24
CA THR A 66 -78.81 -55.21 43.39
C THR A 66 -78.04 -55.75 42.18
N PRO A 67 -76.85 -55.19 41.87
CA PRO A 67 -75.94 -55.72 40.86
C PRO A 67 -75.64 -57.21 41.00
N GLU A 68 -75.48 -57.70 42.23
CA GLU A 68 -75.24 -59.13 42.50
C GLU A 68 -76.44 -60.00 42.07
N ASN A 69 -77.67 -59.52 42.27
CA ASN A 69 -78.89 -60.26 41.92
C ASN A 69 -79.08 -60.41 40.40
N VAL A 70 -78.66 -59.39 39.63
CA VAL A 70 -78.65 -59.46 38.16
C VAL A 70 -77.60 -60.45 37.66
N VAL A 71 -76.41 -60.45 38.26
CA VAL A 71 -75.34 -61.41 37.96
C VAL A 71 -75.80 -62.84 38.26
N ASP A 72 -76.43 -63.07 39.41
CA ASP A 72 -76.97 -64.38 39.79
C ASP A 72 -78.11 -64.86 38.88
N GLY A 73 -78.89 -63.93 38.33
CA GLY A 73 -79.88 -64.21 37.28
C GLY A 73 -79.22 -64.58 35.95
N CYS A 74 -78.18 -63.84 35.56
CA CYS A 74 -77.40 -64.09 34.35
C CYS A 74 -76.65 -65.42 34.40
N ILE A 75 -76.06 -65.80 35.54
CA ILE A 75 -75.41 -67.10 35.74
C ILE A 75 -76.44 -68.23 35.59
N ALA A 76 -77.60 -68.10 36.24
CA ALA A 76 -78.67 -69.10 36.13
C ALA A 76 -79.23 -69.22 34.70
N LEU A 77 -79.20 -68.14 33.91
CA LEU A 77 -79.53 -68.17 32.50
C LEU A 77 -78.45 -68.89 31.68
N SER A 78 -77.15 -68.64 31.94
CA SER A 78 -76.07 -69.33 31.24
C SER A 78 -76.03 -70.85 31.47
N GLU A 79 -76.60 -71.34 32.58
CA GLU A 79 -76.78 -72.78 32.81
C GLU A 79 -77.87 -73.41 31.93
N LEU A 80 -78.76 -72.60 31.32
CA LEU A 80 -79.81 -73.08 30.43
C LEU A 80 -79.35 -73.24 28.97
N HIS A 81 -78.37 -72.45 28.53
CA HIS A 81 -77.84 -72.51 27.16
C HIS A 81 -76.50 -71.75 27.01
N ASP A 82 -75.61 -72.29 26.17
CA ASP A 82 -74.24 -71.81 26.02
C ASP A 82 -74.11 -70.41 25.35
N ASP A 83 -75.10 -69.96 24.59
CA ASP A 83 -75.08 -68.67 23.87
C ASP A 83 -75.57 -67.47 24.70
N PHE A 84 -76.11 -67.69 25.91
CA PHE A 84 -76.59 -66.60 26.78
C PHE A 84 -75.51 -65.56 27.13
N PRO A 85 -74.25 -65.94 27.43
CA PRO A 85 -73.18 -64.97 27.67
C PRO A 85 -73.01 -63.96 26.53
N SER A 86 -73.16 -64.38 25.25
CA SER A 86 -73.05 -63.47 24.11
C SER A 86 -74.18 -62.44 24.07
N LEU A 87 -75.43 -62.89 24.28
CA LEU A 87 -76.61 -62.01 24.31
C LEU A 87 -76.58 -61.05 25.49
N VAL A 88 -76.09 -61.51 26.64
CA VAL A 88 -75.95 -60.66 27.83
C VAL A 88 -74.92 -59.57 27.59
N ILE A 89 -73.78 -59.88 26.98
CA ILE A 89 -72.79 -58.86 26.59
C ILE A 89 -73.38 -57.88 25.57
N ASP A 90 -74.18 -58.34 24.61
CA ASP A 90 -74.88 -57.43 23.67
C ASP A 90 -75.84 -56.50 24.40
N THR A 91 -76.63 -57.00 25.35
CA THR A 91 -77.50 -56.12 26.17
C THR A 91 -76.70 -55.14 27.02
N VAL A 92 -75.56 -55.55 27.56
CA VAL A 92 -74.63 -54.66 28.27
C VAL A 92 -74.09 -53.57 27.35
N THR A 93 -73.75 -53.88 26.09
CA THR A 93 -73.28 -52.87 25.12
C THR A 93 -74.35 -51.82 24.81
N VAL A 94 -75.63 -52.22 24.77
CA VAL A 94 -76.76 -51.31 24.57
C VAL A 94 -76.88 -50.35 25.77
N PHE A 95 -76.86 -50.87 26.99
CA PHE A 95 -76.89 -50.04 28.20
C PHE A 95 -75.65 -49.14 28.33
N ASP A 96 -74.47 -49.62 27.92
CA ASP A 96 -73.24 -48.82 27.89
C ASP A 96 -73.37 -47.64 26.92
N CYS A 97 -73.92 -47.87 25.71
CA CYS A 97 -74.21 -46.80 24.74
C CYS A 97 -75.27 -45.81 25.26
N GLU A 98 -76.35 -46.30 25.87
CA GLU A 98 -77.41 -45.45 26.43
C GLU A 98 -76.92 -44.57 27.58
N ILE A 99 -76.10 -45.13 28.48
CA ILE A 99 -75.54 -44.39 29.62
C ILE A 99 -74.42 -43.44 29.18
N ASN A 100 -73.57 -43.83 28.21
CA ASN A 100 -72.56 -42.94 27.61
C ASN A 100 -73.17 -41.72 26.89
N SER A 101 -74.41 -41.84 26.43
CA SER A 101 -75.14 -40.74 25.76
C SER A 101 -75.71 -39.71 26.74
N GLN A 102 -75.64 -39.93 28.06
CA GLN A 102 -76.12 -39.00 29.09
C GLN A 102 -74.95 -38.17 29.67
N ASP A 103 -75.06 -36.84 29.67
CA ASP A 103 -73.99 -35.89 30.05
C ASP A 103 -73.57 -35.89 31.55
N SER A 104 -74.18 -36.71 32.41
CA SER A 104 -73.91 -36.73 33.85
C SER A 104 -73.32 -38.07 34.33
N PRO A 105 -72.25 -38.08 35.16
CA PRO A 105 -71.71 -39.31 35.72
C PRO A 105 -72.68 -39.89 36.75
N SER A 106 -73.58 -40.75 36.27
CA SER A 106 -74.68 -41.28 37.06
C SER A 106 -74.21 -42.38 38.02
N ALA A 107 -74.91 -42.50 39.16
CA ALA A 107 -74.78 -43.67 40.03
C ALA A 107 -75.07 -44.98 39.27
N ASP A 108 -75.82 -44.88 38.18
CA ASP A 108 -76.22 -45.97 37.29
C ASP A 108 -75.03 -46.53 36.49
N ARG A 109 -74.10 -45.68 36.04
CA ARG A 109 -72.84 -46.13 35.42
C ARG A 109 -72.02 -46.99 36.38
N LYS A 110 -71.96 -46.62 37.67
CA LYS A 110 -71.25 -47.41 38.71
C LYS A 110 -71.90 -48.77 38.94
N LYS A 111 -73.24 -48.85 38.89
CA LYS A 111 -73.97 -50.12 38.98
C LYS A 111 -73.72 -51.00 37.75
N LEU A 112 -73.75 -50.43 36.53
CA LEU A 112 -73.43 -51.15 35.31
C LEU A 112 -71.99 -51.68 35.32
N ILE A 113 -71.00 -50.85 35.68
CA ILE A 113 -69.60 -51.28 35.80
C ILE A 113 -69.46 -52.39 36.84
N ARG A 114 -70.17 -52.31 37.97
CA ARG A 114 -70.17 -53.36 38.99
C ARG A 114 -70.73 -54.68 38.45
N ILE A 115 -71.83 -54.64 37.70
CA ILE A 115 -72.39 -55.83 37.01
C ILE A 115 -71.37 -56.39 36.01
N MET A 116 -70.73 -55.53 35.21
CA MET A 116 -69.72 -55.93 34.22
C MET A 116 -68.49 -56.58 34.85
N VAL A 117 -67.95 -56.02 35.93
CA VAL A 117 -66.80 -56.61 36.65
C VAL A 117 -67.15 -58.00 37.18
N LEU A 118 -68.35 -58.19 37.72
CA LEU A 118 -68.80 -59.48 38.24
C LEU A 118 -69.11 -60.50 37.14
N LEU A 119 -69.61 -60.06 35.98
CA LEU A 119 -69.87 -60.92 34.83
C LEU A 119 -68.59 -61.35 34.09
N VAL A 120 -67.63 -60.43 33.91
CA VAL A 120 -66.36 -60.69 33.21
C VAL A 120 -65.47 -61.68 33.99
N ASP A 121 -65.58 -61.74 35.32
CA ASP A 121 -64.88 -62.73 36.14
C ASP A 121 -65.46 -64.16 35.94
N LYS A 122 -66.70 -64.27 35.47
CA LYS A 122 -67.40 -65.54 35.21
C LYS A 122 -67.39 -65.98 33.76
N TRP A 123 -67.48 -65.05 32.81
CA TRP A 123 -67.47 -65.33 31.37
C TRP A 123 -66.24 -64.68 30.74
N CYS A 124 -65.46 -65.49 30.03
CA CYS A 124 -64.12 -65.16 29.52
C CYS A 124 -63.96 -63.70 29.03
N PRO A 125 -62.89 -62.97 29.44
CA PRO A 125 -62.72 -61.54 29.15
C PRO A 125 -62.53 -61.19 27.67
N GLU A 126 -62.38 -62.17 26.77
CA GLU A 126 -62.17 -61.95 25.34
C GLU A 126 -63.42 -61.39 24.63
N LEU A 127 -64.62 -61.90 24.95
CA LEU A 127 -65.89 -61.40 24.37
C LEU A 127 -66.16 -59.94 24.74
N ALA A 128 -65.83 -59.55 25.97
CA ALA A 128 -65.97 -58.17 26.43
C ALA A 128 -64.98 -57.23 25.70
N ARG A 129 -63.76 -57.68 25.43
CA ARG A 129 -62.74 -56.91 24.69
C ARG A 129 -63.08 -56.69 23.22
N GLU A 130 -63.81 -57.61 22.59
CA GLU A 130 -64.19 -57.52 21.18
C GLU A 130 -65.30 -56.49 20.94
N ARG A 131 -66.29 -56.40 21.84
CA ARG A 131 -67.54 -55.67 21.59
C ARG A 131 -67.69 -54.33 22.34
N LEU A 132 -66.95 -54.10 23.42
CA LEU A 132 -67.05 -52.87 24.20
C LEU A 132 -66.16 -51.74 23.65
N GLU A 133 -66.52 -50.49 23.92
CA GLU A 133 -65.73 -49.33 23.53
C GLU A 133 -64.46 -49.16 24.38
N PHE A 134 -63.41 -48.56 23.80
CA PHE A 134 -62.11 -48.39 24.47
C PHE A 134 -62.17 -47.57 25.76
N ASP A 135 -63.11 -46.63 25.85
CA ASP A 135 -63.29 -45.78 27.03
C ASP A 135 -63.91 -46.58 28.19
N THR A 136 -64.91 -47.43 27.93
CA THR A 136 -65.51 -48.36 28.91
C THR A 136 -64.54 -49.49 29.31
N LEU A 137 -63.80 -50.05 28.33
CA LEU A 137 -62.75 -51.05 28.56
C LEU A 137 -61.62 -50.56 29.46
N GLY A 138 -61.30 -49.27 29.38
CA GLY A 138 -60.24 -48.64 30.18
C GLY A 138 -60.57 -48.47 31.67
N GLU A 139 -61.83 -48.63 32.08
CA GLU A 139 -62.29 -48.50 33.46
C GLU A 139 -62.14 -49.80 34.28
N PHE A 140 -62.00 -50.98 33.62
CA PHE A 140 -61.84 -52.28 34.31
C PHE A 140 -60.57 -53.07 33.93
N ASP A 141 -59.99 -52.90 32.73
CA ASP A 141 -58.74 -53.56 32.31
C ASP A 141 -57.64 -52.52 32.03
N GLN A 142 -56.62 -52.45 32.89
CA GLN A 142 -55.52 -51.49 32.77
C GLN A 142 -54.67 -51.69 31.50
N GLY A 143 -54.72 -52.87 30.85
CA GLY A 143 -53.97 -53.18 29.63
C GLY A 143 -54.42 -52.43 28.36
N VAL A 144 -55.62 -51.85 28.37
CA VAL A 144 -56.28 -51.27 27.18
C VAL A 144 -55.69 -49.91 26.77
N LYS A 145 -55.10 -49.15 27.70
CA LYS A 145 -54.45 -47.86 27.41
C LYS A 145 -53.25 -48.00 26.46
N ALA A 146 -52.47 -49.08 26.62
CA ALA A 146 -51.35 -49.39 25.73
C ALA A 146 -51.82 -49.78 24.33
N PHE A 147 -52.93 -50.54 24.25
CA PHE A 147 -53.55 -50.92 22.99
C PHE A 147 -54.09 -49.70 22.23
N ARG A 148 -54.80 -48.77 22.89
CA ARG A 148 -55.30 -47.52 22.27
C ARG A 148 -54.16 -46.69 21.68
N SER A 149 -53.06 -46.54 22.41
CA SER A 149 -51.86 -45.84 21.92
C SER A 149 -51.26 -46.53 20.69
N LYS A 150 -51.23 -47.88 20.69
CA LYS A 150 -50.75 -48.67 19.54
C LYS A 150 -51.69 -48.56 18.34
N PHE A 151 -53.00 -48.58 18.55
CA PHE A 151 -54.02 -48.41 17.53
C PHE A 151 -53.91 -47.04 16.86
N ILE A 152 -53.81 -45.96 17.63
CA ILE A 152 -53.59 -44.60 17.10
C ILE A 152 -52.29 -44.56 16.29
N LYS A 153 -51.18 -45.09 16.80
CA LYS A 153 -49.91 -45.14 16.08
C LYS A 153 -50.00 -45.91 14.76
N VAL A 154 -50.71 -47.04 14.74
CA VAL A 154 -50.92 -47.84 13.52
C VAL A 154 -51.79 -47.09 12.52
N LYS A 155 -52.92 -46.52 12.97
CA LYS A 155 -53.81 -45.72 12.12
C LYS A 155 -53.06 -44.53 11.54
N THR A 156 -52.30 -43.80 12.35
CA THR A 156 -51.50 -42.67 11.88
C THR A 156 -50.43 -43.11 10.88
N ARG A 157 -49.75 -44.22 11.14
CA ARG A 157 -48.75 -44.78 10.22
C ARG A 157 -49.38 -45.22 8.89
N LEU A 158 -50.57 -45.79 8.90
CA LEU A 158 -51.22 -46.32 7.69
C LEU A 158 -51.76 -45.19 6.80
N TYR A 159 -52.34 -44.14 7.40
CA TYR A 159 -53.00 -43.07 6.63
C TYR A 159 -52.13 -41.84 6.35
N TYR A 160 -51.16 -41.51 7.21
CA TYR A 160 -50.42 -40.25 7.10
C TYR A 160 -48.92 -40.42 6.83
N LYS A 161 -48.36 -41.63 6.94
CA LYS A 161 -46.94 -41.84 6.62
C LYS A 161 -46.78 -42.01 5.11
N GLN A 162 -46.03 -41.10 4.48
CA GLN A 162 -45.60 -41.29 3.10
C GLN A 162 -44.59 -42.45 3.03
N ASN A 163 -44.79 -43.37 2.07
CA ASN A 163 -43.86 -44.46 1.80
C ASN A 163 -42.71 -43.93 0.93
N LYS A 164 -41.82 -43.15 1.54
CA LYS A 164 -40.57 -42.69 0.95
C LYS A 164 -39.41 -43.32 1.71
N PHE A 165 -38.40 -43.75 0.97
CA PHE A 165 -37.23 -44.40 1.53
C PHE A 165 -36.06 -43.43 1.52
N ASN A 166 -35.58 -43.04 2.69
CA ASN A 166 -34.52 -42.03 2.86
C ASN A 166 -33.16 -42.67 3.16
N LEU A 167 -33.15 -43.88 3.73
CA LEU A 167 -31.93 -44.56 4.13
C LEU A 167 -31.48 -45.58 3.08
N TYR A 168 -30.16 -45.75 2.90
CA TYR A 168 -29.61 -46.71 1.95
C TYR A 168 -30.15 -48.13 2.17
N ARG A 169 -30.20 -48.58 3.43
CA ARG A 169 -30.68 -49.91 3.82
C ARG A 169 -32.15 -50.19 3.48
N GLU A 170 -32.95 -49.13 3.30
CA GLU A 170 -34.36 -49.27 2.97
C GLU A 170 -34.53 -49.64 1.49
N GLU A 171 -33.76 -49.02 0.60
CA GLU A 171 -33.82 -49.26 -0.85
C GLU A 171 -32.42 -49.30 -1.49
N ASN A 172 -31.73 -50.43 -1.33
CA ASN A 172 -30.35 -50.58 -1.81
C ASN A 172 -30.24 -50.47 -3.34
N GLU A 173 -31.19 -51.04 -4.10
CA GLU A 173 -31.15 -51.09 -5.57
C GLU A 173 -31.33 -49.71 -6.21
N GLY A 174 -32.34 -48.95 -5.75
CA GLY A 174 -32.63 -47.63 -6.29
C GLY A 174 -31.46 -46.66 -6.09
N TYR A 175 -30.88 -46.63 -4.89
CA TYR A 175 -29.71 -45.79 -4.61
C TYR A 175 -28.44 -46.24 -5.36
N SER A 176 -28.22 -47.54 -5.53
CA SER A 176 -27.07 -48.04 -6.32
C SER A 176 -27.18 -47.64 -7.79
N LYS A 177 -28.38 -47.76 -8.39
CA LYS A 177 -28.64 -47.34 -9.77
C LYS A 177 -28.47 -45.84 -9.95
N LEU A 178 -28.91 -45.04 -8.99
CA LEU A 178 -28.72 -43.59 -8.99
C LEU A 178 -27.23 -43.19 -8.99
N ILE A 179 -26.44 -43.78 -8.09
CA ILE A 179 -24.99 -43.50 -8.00
C ILE A 179 -24.28 -43.92 -9.29
N MET A 180 -24.66 -45.06 -9.87
CA MET A 180 -24.13 -45.51 -11.16
C MET A 180 -24.47 -44.51 -12.26
N GLN A 181 -25.73 -44.07 -12.34
CA GLN A 181 -26.21 -43.13 -13.36
C GLN A 181 -25.42 -41.81 -13.37
N LEU A 182 -25.07 -41.30 -12.18
CA LEU A 182 -24.29 -40.06 -12.03
C LEU A 182 -22.82 -40.21 -12.42
N ASN A 183 -22.27 -41.43 -12.40
CA ASN A 183 -20.85 -41.72 -12.66
C ASN A 183 -20.57 -42.33 -14.06
N LEU A 184 -21.58 -42.48 -14.92
CA LEU A 184 -21.40 -43.04 -16.27
C LEU A 184 -20.47 -42.16 -17.11
N LYS A 185 -19.23 -42.63 -17.33
CA LYS A 185 -18.19 -41.97 -18.15
C LYS A 185 -18.37 -42.18 -19.65
N ASN A 186 -19.54 -41.88 -20.21
CA ASN A 186 -19.67 -41.81 -21.67
C ASN A 186 -19.26 -40.40 -22.13
N HIS A 187 -18.05 -40.34 -22.70
CA HIS A 187 -17.54 -39.17 -23.41
C HIS A 187 -18.48 -38.80 -24.56
N ASN A 188 -18.99 -37.57 -24.53
CA ASN A 188 -19.88 -36.94 -25.51
C ASN A 188 -21.36 -37.39 -25.43
N VAL A 189 -22.24 -36.45 -25.05
CA VAL A 189 -23.72 -36.57 -25.05
C VAL A 189 -24.30 -37.34 -23.86
N ASN A 190 -24.21 -36.78 -22.66
CA ASN A 190 -25.31 -36.93 -21.71
C ASN A 190 -25.99 -35.56 -21.66
N ASP A 191 -27.06 -35.37 -22.44
CA ASP A 191 -27.90 -34.20 -22.27
C ASP A 191 -28.36 -34.19 -20.80
N PRO A 192 -28.15 -33.10 -20.03
CA PRO A 192 -28.61 -33.03 -18.65
C PRO A 192 -30.09 -33.39 -18.49
N GLU A 193 -30.88 -33.22 -19.55
CA GLU A 193 -32.28 -33.66 -19.63
C GLU A 193 -32.46 -35.18 -19.58
N ASP A 194 -31.63 -35.95 -20.28
CA ASP A 194 -31.74 -37.41 -20.30
C ASP A 194 -31.38 -37.98 -18.92
N VAL A 195 -30.34 -37.42 -18.30
CA VAL A 195 -29.93 -37.80 -16.93
C VAL A 195 -31.01 -37.42 -15.92
N LEU A 196 -31.61 -36.23 -16.05
CA LEU A 196 -32.72 -35.79 -15.21
C LEU A 196 -33.96 -36.67 -15.39
N GLY A 197 -34.29 -37.06 -16.62
CA GLY A 197 -35.37 -38.00 -16.94
C GLY A 197 -35.16 -39.35 -16.26
N ASN A 198 -33.95 -39.88 -16.33
CA ASN A 198 -33.58 -41.14 -15.66
C ASN A 198 -33.66 -41.01 -14.13
N ILE A 199 -33.19 -39.91 -13.53
CA ILE A 199 -33.30 -39.69 -12.08
C ILE A 199 -34.77 -39.63 -11.66
N ARG A 200 -35.63 -38.92 -12.40
CA ARG A 200 -37.08 -38.87 -12.14
C ARG A 200 -37.71 -40.26 -12.22
N SER A 201 -37.30 -41.08 -13.19
CA SER A 201 -37.76 -42.46 -13.30
C SER A 201 -37.35 -43.32 -12.10
N LEU A 202 -36.11 -43.17 -11.60
CA LEU A 202 -35.63 -43.90 -10.42
C LEU A 202 -36.36 -43.48 -9.14
N ILE A 203 -36.61 -42.17 -8.98
CA ILE A 203 -37.42 -41.65 -7.86
C ILE A 203 -38.81 -42.26 -7.89
N GLY A 204 -39.46 -42.31 -9.05
CA GLY A 204 -40.81 -42.87 -9.20
C GLY A 204 -40.86 -44.39 -8.99
N CYS A 205 -39.92 -45.14 -9.58
CA CYS A 205 -39.91 -46.61 -9.52
C CYS A 205 -39.58 -47.15 -8.12
N PHE A 206 -38.65 -46.53 -7.42
CA PHE A 206 -38.15 -47.01 -6.12
C PHE A 206 -38.64 -46.17 -4.94
N SER A 207 -39.53 -45.19 -5.17
CA SER A 207 -40.04 -44.28 -4.11
C SER A 207 -38.92 -43.64 -3.28
N LEU A 208 -37.82 -43.25 -3.94
CA LEU A 208 -36.66 -42.64 -3.28
C LEU A 208 -37.02 -41.27 -2.71
N ASP A 209 -36.44 -40.92 -1.56
CA ASP A 209 -36.60 -39.59 -0.98
C ASP A 209 -35.83 -38.54 -1.82
N PRO A 210 -36.51 -37.52 -2.41
CA PRO A 210 -35.84 -36.48 -3.20
C PRO A 210 -34.72 -35.74 -2.45
N THR A 211 -34.84 -35.56 -1.13
CA THR A 211 -33.82 -34.89 -0.31
C THR A 211 -32.54 -35.71 -0.26
N ARG A 212 -32.64 -37.05 -0.15
CA ARG A 212 -31.48 -37.94 -0.21
C ARG A 212 -30.87 -38.01 -1.60
N VAL A 213 -31.69 -37.95 -2.64
CA VAL A 213 -31.22 -37.90 -4.02
C VAL A 213 -30.36 -36.66 -4.27
N ILE A 214 -30.74 -35.48 -3.74
CA ILE A 214 -29.90 -34.26 -3.79
C ILE A 214 -28.57 -34.50 -3.09
N ASP A 215 -28.59 -35.06 -1.89
CA ASP A 215 -27.39 -35.35 -1.12
C ASP A 215 -26.43 -36.25 -1.93
N ILE A 216 -26.95 -37.27 -2.60
CA ILE A 216 -26.14 -38.14 -3.47
C ILE A 216 -25.63 -37.40 -4.71
N ILE A 217 -26.42 -36.51 -5.32
CA ILE A 217 -25.96 -35.66 -6.44
C ILE A 217 -24.81 -34.76 -5.97
N LEU A 218 -24.92 -34.15 -4.80
CA LEU A 218 -23.89 -33.30 -4.21
C LEU A 218 -22.63 -34.08 -3.86
N ASP A 219 -22.73 -35.32 -3.35
CA ASP A 219 -21.55 -36.18 -3.11
C ASP A 219 -20.79 -36.47 -4.40
N ASN A 220 -21.50 -36.82 -5.47
CA ASN A 220 -20.88 -37.09 -6.76
C ASN A 220 -20.30 -35.81 -7.41
N PHE A 221 -20.94 -34.66 -7.18
CA PHE A 221 -20.43 -33.37 -7.61
C PHE A 221 -19.20 -32.94 -6.81
N GLN A 222 -19.14 -33.22 -5.51
CA GLN A 222 -17.96 -33.00 -4.67
C GLN A 222 -16.76 -33.84 -5.15
N LEU A 223 -16.98 -35.07 -5.60
CA LEU A 223 -15.93 -35.93 -6.16
C LEU A 223 -15.48 -35.48 -7.56
N ASN A 224 -16.38 -34.88 -8.36
CA ASN A 224 -16.13 -34.47 -9.74
C ASN A 224 -16.47 -33.00 -9.98
N SER A 225 -15.90 -32.09 -9.17
CA SER A 225 -16.29 -30.67 -9.15
C SER A 225 -16.06 -29.91 -10.47
N PHE A 226 -15.24 -30.45 -11.37
CA PHE A 226 -14.94 -29.85 -12.67
C PHE A 226 -15.83 -30.34 -13.83
N ASN A 227 -16.73 -31.31 -13.61
CA ASN A 227 -17.74 -31.69 -14.61
C ASN A 227 -18.94 -30.74 -14.59
N ILE A 228 -18.67 -29.46 -14.84
CA ILE A 228 -19.62 -28.35 -14.70
C ILE A 228 -20.80 -28.51 -15.67
N ASP A 229 -20.51 -28.98 -16.88
CA ASP A 229 -21.48 -29.15 -17.97
C ASP A 229 -22.63 -30.10 -17.62
N LEU A 230 -22.38 -31.07 -16.72
CA LEU A 230 -23.39 -31.99 -16.23
C LEU A 230 -24.11 -31.47 -14.98
N TYR A 231 -23.36 -31.18 -13.91
CA TYR A 231 -23.94 -30.94 -12.58
C TYR A 231 -24.63 -29.57 -12.44
N VAL A 232 -24.12 -28.52 -13.07
CA VAL A 232 -24.71 -27.17 -12.96
C VAL A 232 -26.09 -27.11 -13.63
N PRO A 233 -26.26 -27.55 -14.90
CA PRO A 233 -27.59 -27.60 -15.51
C PRO A 233 -28.54 -28.58 -14.80
N LEU A 234 -28.03 -29.73 -14.33
CA LEU A 234 -28.82 -30.71 -13.61
C LEU A 234 -29.43 -30.14 -12.33
N LEU A 235 -28.63 -29.46 -11.49
CA LEU A 235 -29.11 -28.85 -10.25
C LEU A 235 -30.11 -27.73 -10.51
N LYS A 236 -29.84 -26.85 -11.50
CA LYS A 236 -30.76 -25.75 -11.87
C LYS A 236 -32.12 -26.25 -12.36
N LYS A 237 -32.18 -27.39 -13.05
CA LYS A 237 -33.42 -27.95 -13.60
C LYS A 237 -34.14 -28.88 -12.62
N TYR A 238 -33.41 -29.57 -11.76
CA TYR A 238 -33.98 -30.48 -10.78
C TYR A 238 -34.67 -29.72 -9.63
N MET A 239 -34.15 -28.54 -9.25
CA MET A 239 -34.62 -27.79 -8.07
C MET A 239 -35.11 -26.38 -8.42
N PRO A 240 -36.43 -26.15 -8.49
CA PRO A 240 -36.98 -24.80 -8.53
C PRO A 240 -36.95 -24.10 -7.15
N GLU A 241 -36.89 -24.84 -6.05
CA GLU A 241 -36.82 -24.30 -4.68
C GLU A 241 -35.39 -24.38 -4.10
N ILE A 242 -34.75 -23.22 -3.93
CA ILE A 242 -33.34 -23.10 -3.50
C ILE A 242 -33.17 -23.41 -2.00
N ASN A 243 -34.23 -23.26 -1.20
CA ASN A 243 -34.19 -23.42 0.26
C ASN A 243 -33.74 -24.84 0.67
N LEU A 244 -34.30 -25.89 0.07
CA LEU A 244 -33.94 -27.27 0.38
C LEU A 244 -32.46 -27.56 0.06
N LEU A 245 -31.98 -27.03 -1.06
CA LEU A 245 -30.57 -27.17 -1.45
C LEU A 245 -29.65 -26.46 -0.45
N SER A 246 -30.05 -25.29 0.03
CA SER A 246 -29.31 -24.53 1.04
C SER A 246 -29.26 -25.26 2.38
N GLU A 247 -30.37 -25.88 2.81
CA GLU A 247 -30.46 -26.64 4.07
C GLU A 247 -29.57 -27.90 4.03
N VAL A 248 -29.55 -28.63 2.90
CA VAL A 248 -28.70 -29.83 2.75
C VAL A 248 -27.21 -29.44 2.77
N ILE A 249 -26.83 -28.36 2.08
CA ILE A 249 -25.45 -27.84 2.12
C ILE A 249 -25.09 -27.37 3.53
N GLY A 250 -26.00 -26.65 4.19
CA GLY A 250 -25.82 -26.18 5.57
C GLY A 250 -25.63 -27.33 6.55
N PHE A 251 -26.44 -28.38 6.45
CA PHE A 251 -26.30 -29.58 7.28
C PHE A 251 -24.91 -30.25 7.12
N ARG A 252 -24.37 -30.29 5.90
CA ARG A 252 -23.00 -30.78 5.66
C ARG A 252 -21.96 -29.94 6.37
N TYR A 253 -22.07 -28.60 6.32
CA TYR A 253 -21.15 -27.72 7.05
C TYR A 253 -21.25 -27.87 8.57
N LEU A 254 -22.47 -28.01 9.10
CA LEU A 254 -22.72 -28.22 10.52
C LEU A 254 -22.12 -29.54 11.04
N THR A 255 -22.10 -30.58 10.20
CA THR A 255 -21.50 -31.89 10.54
C THR A 255 -20.03 -31.76 10.94
N PHE A 256 -19.31 -30.80 10.35
CA PHE A 256 -17.88 -30.56 10.60
C PHE A 256 -17.63 -29.43 11.62
N ASN A 257 -18.62 -28.97 12.38
CA ASN A 257 -18.44 -27.87 13.33
C ASN A 257 -17.79 -28.33 14.66
N ASP A 258 -18.03 -29.57 15.09
CA ASP A 258 -17.76 -30.04 16.46
C ASP A 258 -16.35 -30.61 16.71
N ASN A 259 -15.39 -30.46 15.76
CA ASN A 259 -13.92 -30.53 15.90
C ASN A 259 -13.17 -31.02 14.63
N GLU A 260 -13.88 -31.29 13.54
CA GLU A 260 -13.28 -31.78 12.29
C GLU A 260 -13.02 -30.65 11.28
N THR A 261 -11.97 -30.78 10.45
CA THR A 261 -11.72 -29.81 9.38
C THR A 261 -12.67 -30.07 8.22
N THR A 262 -13.31 -29.02 7.72
CA THR A 262 -14.21 -29.14 6.57
C THR A 262 -13.40 -29.52 5.33
N PRO A 263 -13.78 -30.59 4.60
CA PRO A 263 -13.04 -31.01 3.42
C PRO A 263 -12.94 -29.90 2.37
N ARG A 264 -11.75 -29.69 1.79
CA ARG A 264 -11.53 -28.68 0.74
C ARG A 264 -12.46 -28.88 -0.46
N ALA A 265 -12.77 -30.13 -0.81
CA ALA A 265 -13.68 -30.46 -1.91
C ALA A 265 -15.11 -29.88 -1.72
N LEU A 266 -15.60 -29.81 -0.49
CA LEU A 266 -16.90 -29.19 -0.18
C LEU A 266 -16.88 -27.69 -0.49
N HIS A 267 -15.84 -26.99 -0.05
CA HIS A 267 -15.64 -25.57 -0.37
C HIS A 267 -15.50 -25.32 -1.87
N VAL A 268 -14.82 -26.21 -2.60
CA VAL A 268 -14.67 -26.12 -4.07
C VAL A 268 -16.04 -26.22 -4.72
N MET A 269 -16.82 -27.24 -4.39
CA MET A 269 -18.17 -27.46 -4.90
C MET A 269 -19.06 -26.23 -4.69
N VAL A 270 -19.13 -25.71 -3.46
CA VAL A 270 -19.92 -24.52 -3.14
C VAL A 270 -19.45 -23.29 -3.91
N CYS A 271 -18.14 -23.10 -4.05
CA CYS A 271 -17.59 -22.01 -4.85
C CYS A 271 -17.99 -22.12 -6.33
N VAL A 272 -18.03 -23.33 -6.91
CA VAL A 272 -18.50 -23.55 -8.29
C VAL A 272 -19.98 -23.17 -8.42
N MET A 273 -20.81 -23.58 -7.45
CA MET A 273 -22.24 -23.27 -7.43
C MET A 273 -22.50 -21.77 -7.32
N LEU A 274 -21.72 -21.06 -6.50
CA LEU A 274 -21.77 -19.61 -6.37
C LEU A 274 -21.34 -18.90 -7.66
N HIS A 275 -20.28 -19.37 -8.33
CA HIS A 275 -19.82 -18.77 -9.58
C HIS A 275 -20.86 -18.85 -10.70
N HIS A 276 -21.55 -19.99 -10.83
CA HIS A 276 -22.58 -20.19 -11.85
C HIS A 276 -23.99 -19.73 -11.44
N ASN A 277 -24.14 -19.06 -10.28
CA ASN A 277 -25.42 -18.61 -9.73
C ASN A 277 -26.45 -19.76 -9.59
N VAL A 278 -26.02 -20.93 -9.11
CA VAL A 278 -26.93 -22.02 -8.68
C VAL A 278 -27.49 -21.70 -7.29
N ILE A 279 -26.64 -21.14 -6.43
CA ILE A 279 -26.96 -20.65 -5.09
C ILE A 279 -26.42 -19.23 -4.94
N THR A 280 -27.01 -18.44 -4.05
CA THR A 280 -26.49 -17.12 -3.66
C THR A 280 -25.69 -17.23 -2.36
N ILE A 281 -24.91 -16.20 -2.05
CA ILE A 281 -24.15 -16.17 -0.79
C ILE A 281 -25.09 -16.13 0.41
N ASP A 282 -26.24 -15.46 0.29
CA ASP A 282 -27.21 -15.32 1.37
C ASP A 282 -27.83 -16.68 1.77
N ASP A 283 -27.84 -17.65 0.86
CA ASP A 283 -28.35 -19.00 1.11
C ASP A 283 -27.38 -19.86 1.95
N VAL A 284 -26.06 -19.67 1.77
CA VAL A 284 -25.02 -20.52 2.40
C VAL A 284 -24.41 -19.86 3.63
N TYR A 285 -24.20 -18.55 3.58
CA TYR A 285 -23.48 -17.79 4.60
C TYR A 285 -24.02 -17.96 6.04
N PRO A 286 -25.35 -18.03 6.28
CA PRO A 286 -25.90 -18.25 7.62
C PRO A 286 -25.51 -19.57 8.26
N TRP A 287 -25.15 -20.58 7.46
CA TRP A 287 -24.81 -21.92 7.93
C TRP A 287 -23.31 -22.08 8.25
N LEU A 288 -22.48 -21.10 7.88
CA LEU A 288 -21.03 -21.17 8.03
C LEU A 288 -20.60 -20.69 9.42
N SER A 289 -19.73 -21.44 10.07
CA SER A 289 -19.07 -21.02 11.30
C SER A 289 -17.68 -20.40 11.05
N PRO A 290 -17.18 -19.52 11.93
CA PRO A 290 -17.82 -18.93 13.12
C PRO A 290 -18.78 -17.77 12.79
N ASP A 291 -19.59 -17.36 13.77
CA ASP A 291 -20.54 -16.26 13.65
C ASP A 291 -19.86 -14.90 13.40
N ASP A 292 -20.58 -13.98 12.75
CA ASP A 292 -20.04 -12.67 12.38
C ASP A 292 -19.61 -11.85 13.61
N ASP A 293 -20.36 -11.95 14.71
CA ASP A 293 -20.04 -11.28 15.97
C ASP A 293 -18.72 -11.76 16.58
N GLU A 294 -18.41 -13.05 16.44
CA GLU A 294 -17.15 -13.62 16.91
C GLU A 294 -15.98 -13.13 16.05
N ILE A 295 -16.15 -13.10 14.72
CA ILE A 295 -15.16 -12.58 13.78
C ILE A 295 -14.90 -11.09 14.04
N MET A 296 -15.95 -10.31 14.29
CA MET A 296 -15.83 -8.89 14.60
C MET A 296 -15.09 -8.65 15.91
N LYS A 297 -15.41 -9.41 16.97
CA LYS A 297 -14.66 -9.37 18.24
C LYS A 297 -13.20 -9.75 18.06
N GLU A 298 -12.92 -10.82 17.31
CA GLU A 298 -11.53 -11.20 16.99
C GLU A 298 -10.79 -10.10 16.23
N PHE A 299 -11.45 -9.47 15.26
CA PHE A 299 -10.86 -8.38 14.47
C PHE A 299 -10.60 -7.13 15.30
N GLU A 300 -11.54 -6.74 16.16
CA GLU A 300 -11.39 -5.62 17.09
C GLU A 300 -10.28 -5.88 18.09
N GLN A 301 -10.21 -7.10 18.65
CA GLN A 301 -9.16 -7.51 19.56
C GLN A 301 -7.80 -7.52 18.87
N GLN A 302 -7.68 -8.06 17.66
CA GLN A 302 -6.45 -8.01 16.86
C GLN A 302 -6.04 -6.57 16.55
N SER A 303 -6.98 -5.72 16.16
CA SER A 303 -6.72 -4.30 15.87
C SER A 303 -6.30 -3.52 17.11
N ALA A 304 -6.88 -3.81 18.28
CA ALA A 304 -6.52 -3.20 19.55
C ALA A 304 -5.13 -3.67 20.00
N ASP A 305 -4.85 -4.97 19.91
CA ASP A 305 -3.56 -5.56 20.21
C ASP A 305 -2.47 -5.02 19.28
N GLU A 306 -2.78 -4.80 18.01
CA GLU A 306 -1.91 -4.17 17.02
C GLU A 306 -1.59 -2.70 17.32
N LYS A 307 -2.56 -1.94 17.83
CA LYS A 307 -2.35 -0.53 18.24
C LYS A 307 -1.66 -0.38 19.59
N ALA A 308 -1.79 -1.36 20.50
CA ALA A 308 -1.27 -1.27 21.87
C ALA A 308 0.28 -1.36 21.93
N PRO A 309 1.02 -0.32 22.33
CA PRO A 309 2.48 -0.25 22.14
C PRO A 309 3.31 -1.30 22.91
N LYS A 310 2.75 -1.96 23.93
CA LYS A 310 3.48 -2.90 24.82
C LYS A 310 3.09 -4.37 24.66
N LYS A 311 2.08 -4.69 23.86
CA LYS A 311 1.59 -6.07 23.71
C LYS A 311 2.23 -6.71 22.46
N PRO A 312 2.86 -7.90 22.58
CA PRO A 312 3.41 -8.61 21.43
C PRO A 312 2.29 -9.00 20.47
N LEU A 313 2.62 -9.10 19.18
CA LEU A 313 1.66 -9.60 18.19
C LEU A 313 1.27 -11.04 18.54
N PRO A 314 -0.03 -11.39 18.46
CA PRO A 314 -0.44 -12.78 18.62
C PRO A 314 0.26 -13.66 17.57
N PRO A 315 0.69 -14.88 17.94
CA PRO A 315 1.26 -15.81 16.99
C PRO A 315 0.25 -16.11 15.87
N LEU A 316 0.75 -16.33 14.66
CA LEU A 316 -0.08 -16.73 13.52
C LEU A 316 -0.79 -18.05 13.87
N LYS A 317 -2.12 -18.08 13.73
CA LYS A 317 -2.94 -19.29 13.90
C LYS A 317 -2.35 -20.43 13.06
N THR A 318 -2.34 -21.64 13.61
CA THR A 318 -1.85 -22.82 12.89
C THR A 318 -2.73 -23.13 11.68
N LYS A 319 -2.21 -23.90 10.71
CA LYS A 319 -2.97 -24.23 9.50
C LYS A 319 -4.28 -24.97 9.83
N GLU A 320 -4.26 -25.82 10.85
CA GLU A 320 -5.42 -26.55 11.35
C GLU A 320 -6.49 -25.62 11.97
N GLU A 321 -6.07 -24.61 12.73
CA GLU A 321 -6.98 -23.58 13.25
C GLU A 321 -7.59 -22.71 12.14
N PHE A 322 -6.85 -22.45 11.06
CA PHE A 322 -7.38 -21.74 9.90
C PHE A 322 -8.42 -22.58 9.16
N GLU A 323 -8.13 -23.87 8.93
CA GLU A 323 -9.02 -24.79 8.21
C GLU A 323 -10.35 -25.02 8.95
N LYS A 324 -10.38 -24.85 10.29
CA LYS A 324 -11.63 -24.83 11.08
C LYS A 324 -12.53 -23.61 10.80
N HIS A 325 -11.97 -22.47 10.37
CA HIS A 325 -12.76 -21.29 10.03
C HIS A 325 -13.37 -21.43 8.62
N GLN A 326 -14.58 -21.96 8.53
CA GLN A 326 -15.24 -22.30 7.25
C GLN A 326 -15.39 -21.09 6.32
N LYS A 327 -15.76 -19.92 6.85
CA LYS A 327 -15.85 -18.66 6.08
C LYS A 327 -14.51 -18.25 5.43
N LEU A 328 -13.40 -18.39 6.17
CA LEU A 328 -12.06 -18.07 5.66
C LEU A 328 -11.55 -19.12 4.67
N SER A 329 -11.82 -20.39 4.92
CA SER A 329 -11.52 -21.51 4.01
C SER A 329 -12.26 -21.37 2.68
N LEU A 330 -13.53 -20.94 2.70
CA LEU A 330 -14.28 -20.64 1.47
C LEU A 330 -13.65 -19.48 0.68
N CYS A 331 -13.18 -18.44 1.36
CA CYS A 331 -12.48 -17.32 0.74
C CYS A 331 -11.14 -17.76 0.12
N GLU A 332 -10.37 -18.61 0.81
CA GLU A 332 -9.12 -19.20 0.30
C GLU A 332 -9.38 -20.00 -0.97
N VAL A 333 -10.42 -20.84 -0.95
CA VAL A 333 -10.77 -21.68 -2.10
C VAL A 333 -11.23 -20.85 -3.29
N ALA A 334 -12.08 -19.84 -3.08
CA ALA A 334 -12.52 -18.94 -4.14
C ALA A 334 -11.34 -18.23 -4.84
N ALA A 335 -10.36 -17.76 -4.06
CA ALA A 335 -9.12 -17.20 -4.60
C ALA A 335 -8.27 -18.26 -5.33
N SER A 336 -8.18 -19.48 -4.80
CA SER A 336 -7.40 -20.57 -5.38
C SER A 336 -7.97 -21.12 -6.71
N LEU A 337 -9.28 -21.02 -6.91
CA LEU A 337 -9.96 -21.41 -8.15
C LEU A 337 -9.95 -20.30 -9.20
N GLY A 338 -9.60 -19.07 -8.83
CA GLY A 338 -9.56 -17.93 -9.73
C GLY A 338 -10.94 -17.32 -10.05
N SER A 339 -11.94 -17.51 -9.18
CA SER A 339 -13.25 -16.84 -9.29
C SER A 339 -13.23 -15.51 -8.53
N TRP A 340 -12.75 -14.44 -9.16
CA TRP A 340 -12.59 -13.16 -8.47
C TRP A 340 -13.93 -12.54 -8.06
N LYS A 341 -14.96 -12.65 -8.91
CA LYS A 341 -16.30 -12.10 -8.62
C LYS A 341 -16.90 -12.70 -7.35
N THR A 342 -16.85 -14.03 -7.20
CA THR A 342 -17.35 -14.71 -6.00
C THR A 342 -16.56 -14.28 -4.76
N PHE A 343 -15.23 -14.16 -4.88
CA PHE A 343 -14.37 -13.69 -3.80
C PHE A 343 -14.68 -12.24 -3.38
N GLU A 344 -14.94 -11.35 -4.34
CA GLU A 344 -15.30 -9.96 -4.06
C GLU A 344 -16.63 -9.86 -3.30
N ILE A 345 -17.64 -10.65 -3.68
CA ILE A 345 -18.92 -10.67 -2.96
C ILE A 345 -18.71 -11.19 -1.51
N LEU A 346 -17.89 -12.23 -1.29
CA LEU A 346 -17.53 -12.69 0.06
C LEU A 346 -16.83 -11.59 0.89
N LEU A 347 -15.95 -10.81 0.26
CA LEU A 347 -15.27 -9.68 0.90
C LEU A 347 -16.19 -8.49 1.24
N THR A 348 -17.42 -8.44 0.73
CA THR A 348 -18.39 -7.41 1.15
C THR A 348 -18.99 -7.70 2.51
N ARG A 349 -19.07 -8.98 2.91
CA ARG A 349 -19.66 -9.41 4.19
C ARG A 349 -18.64 -9.42 5.34
N LEU A 350 -17.36 -9.67 5.04
CA LEU A 350 -16.29 -9.78 6.04
C LEU A 350 -15.36 -8.54 6.07
N PRO A 351 -14.73 -8.22 7.21
CA PRO A 351 -13.73 -7.15 7.27
C PRO A 351 -12.55 -7.42 6.33
N ARG A 352 -12.42 -6.61 5.27
CA ARG A 352 -11.42 -6.79 4.19
C ARG A 352 -9.99 -7.01 4.71
N LYS A 353 -9.56 -6.19 5.68
CA LYS A 353 -8.20 -6.30 6.26
C LYS A 353 -7.98 -7.62 7.00
N TYR A 354 -9.01 -8.14 7.68
CA TYR A 354 -8.91 -9.39 8.44
C TYR A 354 -8.70 -10.61 7.54
N VAL A 355 -9.45 -10.69 6.44
CA VAL A 355 -9.39 -11.81 5.49
C VAL A 355 -8.06 -11.82 4.75
N VAL A 356 -7.64 -10.66 4.24
CA VAL A 356 -6.48 -10.54 3.34
C VAL A 356 -5.14 -10.59 4.08
N ASP A 357 -5.10 -10.34 5.39
CA ASP A 357 -3.87 -10.48 6.21
C ASP A 357 -3.52 -11.94 6.53
N LYS A 358 -4.46 -12.88 6.33
CA LYS A 358 -4.19 -14.32 6.52
C LYS A 358 -3.26 -14.83 5.41
N PRO A 359 -2.17 -15.54 5.76
CA PRO A 359 -1.14 -15.94 4.80
C PRO A 359 -1.67 -16.91 3.73
N GLN A 360 -2.60 -17.80 4.09
CA GLN A 360 -3.21 -18.77 3.17
C GLN A 360 -3.96 -18.06 2.04
N VAL A 361 -4.88 -17.15 2.38
CA VAL A 361 -5.67 -16.38 1.42
C VAL A 361 -4.77 -15.51 0.56
N ALA A 362 -3.84 -14.77 1.17
CA ALA A 362 -2.92 -13.91 0.43
C ALA A 362 -2.06 -14.70 -0.56
N THR A 363 -1.56 -15.87 -0.17
CA THR A 363 -0.77 -16.74 -1.05
C THR A 363 -1.59 -17.28 -2.22
N SER A 364 -2.85 -17.67 -1.98
CA SER A 364 -3.76 -18.13 -3.03
C SER A 364 -4.09 -17.01 -4.03
N ILE A 365 -4.30 -15.77 -3.57
CA ILE A 365 -4.44 -14.60 -4.44
C ILE A 365 -3.16 -14.37 -5.25
N CYS A 366 -1.97 -14.43 -4.62
CA CYS A 366 -0.70 -14.26 -5.34
C CYS A 366 -0.51 -15.30 -6.45
N LYS A 367 -0.85 -16.58 -6.19
CA LYS A 367 -0.81 -17.65 -7.20
C LYS A 367 -1.74 -17.37 -8.38
N PHE A 368 -2.96 -16.90 -8.11
CA PHE A 368 -3.89 -16.50 -9.16
C PHE A 368 -3.36 -15.32 -9.98
N VAL A 369 -2.79 -14.30 -9.33
CA VAL A 369 -2.16 -13.17 -10.04
C VAL A 369 -0.99 -13.64 -10.91
N HIS A 370 -0.15 -14.58 -10.44
CA HIS A 370 0.92 -15.15 -11.27
C HIS A 370 0.39 -15.77 -12.56
N TYR A 371 -0.76 -16.45 -12.50
CA TYR A 371 -1.43 -17.01 -13.67
C TYR A 371 -1.94 -15.92 -14.61
N LEU A 372 -2.61 -14.89 -14.10
CA LEU A 372 -3.16 -13.80 -14.92
C LEU A 372 -2.09 -13.00 -15.67
N ILE A 373 -0.94 -12.73 -15.03
CA ILE A 373 0.12 -11.91 -15.62
C ILE A 373 1.10 -12.70 -16.48
N ALA A 374 1.03 -14.03 -16.51
CA ALA A 374 2.03 -14.89 -17.15
C ALA A 374 2.39 -14.51 -18.60
N PRO A 375 1.42 -14.38 -19.54
CA PRO A 375 1.72 -14.02 -20.93
C PRO A 375 2.29 -12.60 -21.08
N VAL A 376 1.77 -11.64 -20.31
CA VAL A 376 2.27 -10.26 -20.31
C VAL A 376 3.67 -10.17 -19.71
N TYR A 377 3.96 -10.96 -18.67
CA TYR A 377 5.31 -11.06 -18.11
C TYR A 377 6.27 -11.66 -19.14
N ALA A 378 5.88 -12.71 -19.87
CA ALA A 378 6.73 -13.29 -20.91
C ALA A 378 7.15 -12.24 -21.95
N THR A 379 6.23 -11.39 -22.39
CA THR A 379 6.48 -10.37 -23.42
C THR A 379 7.11 -9.07 -22.89
N HIS A 380 6.82 -8.66 -21.64
CA HIS A 380 7.24 -7.39 -21.05
C HIS A 380 8.25 -7.52 -19.90
N SER A 381 8.80 -8.70 -19.62
CA SER A 381 9.78 -8.90 -18.54
C SER A 381 11.14 -8.23 -18.78
N GLY A 382 11.48 -7.93 -20.03
CA GLY A 382 12.80 -7.43 -20.43
C GLY A 382 13.88 -8.51 -20.52
N PHE A 383 13.51 -9.79 -20.39
CA PHE A 383 14.40 -10.91 -20.67
C PHE A 383 14.40 -11.27 -22.16
N SER A 384 15.44 -11.99 -22.60
CA SER A 384 15.49 -12.56 -23.94
C SER A 384 14.53 -13.75 -24.03
N ASP A 385 13.88 -13.90 -25.19
CA ASP A 385 13.00 -15.02 -25.55
C ASP A 385 13.66 -16.41 -25.42
N LYS A 386 14.98 -16.47 -25.22
CA LYS A 386 15.74 -17.72 -25.01
C LYS A 386 15.65 -18.29 -23.60
N ILE A 387 15.09 -17.55 -22.64
CA ILE A 387 14.96 -18.01 -21.25
C ILE A 387 13.61 -18.68 -21.08
N GLU A 388 13.61 -19.99 -20.80
CA GLU A 388 12.38 -20.72 -20.51
C GLU A 388 11.76 -20.25 -19.19
N GLY A 389 10.45 -20.02 -19.21
CA GLY A 389 9.69 -19.62 -18.04
C GLY A 389 9.51 -20.78 -17.06
N ALA A 390 9.56 -20.48 -15.76
CA ALA A 390 9.21 -21.47 -14.74
C ALA A 390 7.72 -21.89 -14.89
N PRO A 391 7.40 -23.18 -14.67
CA PRO A 391 6.03 -23.66 -14.77
C PRO A 391 5.13 -22.94 -13.77
N LEU A 392 3.90 -22.62 -14.20
CA LEU A 392 2.91 -21.98 -13.34
C LEU A 392 2.46 -22.97 -12.26
N GLN A 393 2.43 -22.50 -11.01
CA GLN A 393 1.93 -23.28 -9.86
C GLN A 393 0.41 -23.22 -9.70
N PHE A 394 -0.30 -22.77 -10.74
CA PHE A 394 -1.75 -22.64 -10.77
C PHE A 394 -2.29 -23.58 -11.85
N GLU A 395 -3.20 -24.46 -11.46
CA GLU A 395 -3.86 -25.39 -12.37
C GLU A 395 -5.03 -24.66 -13.06
N PRO A 396 -5.01 -24.52 -14.39
CA PRO A 396 -6.07 -23.84 -15.11
C PRO A 396 -7.36 -24.65 -15.02
N ASN A 397 -8.38 -24.03 -14.43
CA ASN A 397 -9.70 -24.63 -14.24
C ASN A 397 -10.74 -23.90 -15.11
N PRO A 398 -11.86 -24.55 -15.50
CA PRO A 398 -12.90 -23.92 -16.33
C PRO A 398 -13.56 -22.66 -15.74
N ILE A 399 -13.38 -22.43 -14.43
CA ILE A 399 -13.95 -21.32 -13.66
C ILE A 399 -13.01 -20.10 -13.63
N ALA A 400 -11.71 -20.32 -13.82
CA ALA A 400 -10.71 -19.28 -13.66
C ALA A 400 -10.85 -18.21 -14.75
N ASP A 401 -10.75 -16.93 -14.36
CA ASP A 401 -10.75 -15.83 -15.33
C ASP A 401 -9.62 -15.99 -16.37
N PRO A 402 -9.83 -15.60 -17.63
CA PRO A 402 -8.83 -15.77 -18.69
C PRO A 402 -7.57 -14.95 -18.44
N GLN A 403 -6.43 -15.44 -18.94
CA GLN A 403 -5.15 -14.73 -18.83
C GLN A 403 -5.16 -13.43 -19.65
N CYS A 404 -4.63 -12.35 -19.07
CA CYS A 404 -4.56 -11.04 -19.71
C CYS A 404 -3.52 -11.07 -20.84
N GLN A 405 -3.83 -10.60 -22.04
CA GLN A 405 -2.88 -10.55 -23.17
C GLN A 405 -2.19 -9.19 -23.31
N SER A 406 -2.81 -8.14 -22.79
CA SER A 406 -2.34 -6.76 -22.92
C SER A 406 -2.07 -6.10 -21.56
N MET A 407 -1.18 -5.11 -21.54
CA MET A 407 -0.93 -4.29 -20.34
C MET A 407 -2.17 -3.50 -19.89
N THR A 408 -3.07 -3.13 -20.81
CA THR A 408 -4.33 -2.47 -20.48
C THR A 408 -5.28 -3.39 -19.72
N GLU A 409 -5.39 -4.66 -20.14
CA GLU A 409 -6.16 -5.67 -19.40
C GLU A 409 -5.58 -5.93 -18.01
N VAL A 410 -4.24 -5.96 -17.88
CA VAL A 410 -3.59 -6.09 -16.56
C VAL A 410 -3.98 -4.93 -15.63
N VAL A 411 -4.06 -3.71 -16.16
CA VAL A 411 -4.50 -2.56 -15.36
C VAL A 411 -5.98 -2.65 -14.96
N ASP A 412 -6.84 -3.17 -15.84
CA ASP A 412 -8.27 -3.22 -15.58
C ASP A 412 -8.68 -4.42 -14.70
N VAL A 413 -7.99 -5.56 -14.80
CA VAL A 413 -8.31 -6.80 -14.06
C VAL A 413 -7.39 -7.02 -12.86
N VAL A 414 -6.07 -6.93 -13.05
CA VAL A 414 -5.09 -7.32 -12.02
C VAL A 414 -4.84 -6.22 -10.99
N PHE A 415 -4.82 -4.95 -11.39
CA PHE A 415 -4.53 -3.88 -10.43
C PHE A 415 -5.60 -3.73 -9.34
N PRO A 416 -6.91 -3.85 -9.61
CA PRO A 416 -7.93 -3.92 -8.57
C PRO A 416 -7.67 -5.05 -7.56
N ILE A 417 -7.28 -6.23 -8.03
CA ILE A 417 -6.88 -7.37 -7.17
C ILE A 417 -5.72 -6.95 -6.26
N LEU A 418 -4.68 -6.33 -6.84
CA LEU A 418 -3.51 -5.85 -6.08
C LEU A 418 -3.87 -4.72 -5.09
N TYR A 419 -4.84 -3.86 -5.41
CA TYR A 419 -5.32 -2.83 -4.49
C TYR A 419 -6.06 -3.43 -3.29
N THR A 420 -6.79 -4.53 -3.48
CA THR A 420 -7.41 -5.27 -2.36
C THR A 420 -6.37 -5.99 -1.51
N LEU A 421 -5.31 -6.54 -2.14
CA LEU A 421 -4.20 -7.20 -1.44
C LEU A 421 -3.37 -6.19 -0.62
N GLY A 422 -3.19 -4.98 -1.13
CA GLY A 422 -2.48 -3.89 -0.47
C GLY A 422 -1.05 -4.28 -0.09
N ALA A 423 -0.72 -4.17 1.20
CA ALA A 423 0.62 -4.47 1.71
C ALA A 423 0.96 -5.97 1.76
N ASN A 424 -0.02 -6.86 1.58
CA ASN A 424 0.15 -8.30 1.82
C ASN A 424 0.84 -9.07 0.69
N LEU A 425 1.30 -8.39 -0.36
CA LEU A 425 2.28 -8.94 -1.33
C LEU A 425 3.58 -9.42 -0.66
N ARG A 426 3.80 -9.10 0.63
CA ARG A 426 4.96 -9.56 1.42
C ARG A 426 5.11 -11.09 1.47
N PHE A 427 4.02 -11.83 1.32
CA PHE A 427 4.04 -13.30 1.36
C PHE A 427 4.60 -13.92 0.08
N ASP A 428 4.69 -13.17 -1.03
CA ASP A 428 5.26 -13.63 -2.29
C ASP A 428 6.18 -12.57 -2.93
N LEU A 429 7.48 -12.71 -2.66
CA LEU A 429 8.50 -11.84 -3.22
C LEU A 429 8.68 -12.03 -4.72
N VAL A 430 8.41 -13.22 -5.27
CA VAL A 430 8.59 -13.48 -6.70
C VAL A 430 7.62 -12.61 -7.49
N LEU A 431 6.37 -12.51 -7.02
CA LEU A 431 5.37 -11.64 -7.63
C LEU A 431 5.78 -10.17 -7.61
N LEU A 432 6.33 -9.69 -6.48
CA LEU A 432 6.85 -8.33 -6.36
C LEU A 432 7.91 -8.03 -7.44
N PHE A 433 8.86 -8.94 -7.66
CA PHE A 433 9.89 -8.77 -8.70
C PHE A 433 9.31 -8.84 -10.12
N LYS A 434 8.30 -9.70 -10.38
CA LYS A 434 7.63 -9.74 -11.68
C LYS A 434 6.90 -8.43 -11.98
N LEU A 435 6.11 -7.93 -11.02
CA LEU A 435 5.35 -6.69 -11.15
C LEU A 435 6.26 -5.48 -11.35
N THR A 436 7.33 -5.35 -10.56
CA THR A 436 8.29 -4.24 -10.71
C THR A 436 8.99 -4.25 -12.07
N ARG A 437 9.34 -5.41 -12.62
CA ARG A 437 9.90 -5.53 -13.98
C ARG A 437 8.91 -5.10 -15.06
N ILE A 438 7.68 -5.61 -15.02
CA ILE A 438 6.62 -5.23 -15.97
C ILE A 438 6.36 -3.73 -15.91
N CYS A 439 6.27 -3.16 -14.70
CA CYS A 439 6.07 -1.73 -14.52
C CYS A 439 7.24 -0.93 -15.06
N SER A 440 8.48 -1.35 -14.82
CA SER A 440 9.69 -0.64 -15.28
C SER A 440 9.80 -0.63 -16.81
N THR A 441 9.57 -1.76 -17.49
CA THR A 441 9.62 -1.83 -18.96
C THR A 441 8.50 -1.04 -19.61
N THR A 442 7.29 -1.11 -19.05
CA THR A 442 6.12 -0.37 -19.53
C THR A 442 6.33 1.14 -19.35
N LEU A 443 6.76 1.57 -18.17
CA LEU A 443 7.02 2.98 -17.87
C LEU A 443 8.16 3.55 -18.73
N SER A 444 9.22 2.78 -18.96
CA SER A 444 10.31 3.17 -19.86
C SER A 444 9.83 3.38 -21.31
N LYS A 445 8.86 2.58 -21.79
CA LYS A 445 8.22 2.76 -23.10
C LYS A 445 7.36 4.03 -23.12
N LEU A 446 6.56 4.27 -22.07
CA LEU A 446 5.68 5.44 -21.96
C LEU A 446 6.45 6.77 -21.90
N ILE A 447 7.58 6.80 -21.19
CA ILE A 447 8.43 8.00 -21.11
C ILE A 447 9.04 8.32 -22.48
N LYS A 448 9.45 7.30 -23.24
CA LYS A 448 9.95 7.48 -24.62
C LYS A 448 8.88 8.00 -25.56
N SER A 449 7.61 7.62 -25.37
CA SER A 449 6.48 8.14 -26.15
C SER A 449 5.90 9.44 -25.62
N GLN A 450 6.45 10.03 -24.54
CA GLN A 450 5.98 11.25 -23.86
C GLN A 450 4.51 11.21 -23.37
N ASP A 451 3.92 10.03 -23.17
CA ASP A 451 2.54 9.88 -22.68
C ASP A 451 2.49 9.81 -21.14
N THR A 452 2.81 10.92 -20.48
CA THR A 452 2.90 11.03 -19.01
C THR A 452 1.57 11.28 -18.31
N ASN A 453 0.50 11.57 -19.05
CA ASN A 453 -0.85 11.81 -18.50
C ASN A 453 -1.83 10.66 -18.75
N GLY A 454 -1.39 9.60 -19.42
CA GLY A 454 -2.23 8.45 -19.74
C GLY A 454 -2.69 7.64 -18.52
N LYS A 455 -3.81 6.91 -18.69
CA LYS A 455 -4.39 6.01 -17.68
C LYS A 455 -3.34 5.04 -17.10
N LEU A 456 -2.47 4.48 -17.94
CA LEU A 456 -1.41 3.55 -17.53
C LEU A 456 -0.42 4.16 -16.53
N PHE A 457 0.03 5.40 -16.76
CA PHE A 457 0.97 6.10 -15.87
C PHE A 457 0.35 6.33 -14.49
N THR A 458 -0.91 6.79 -14.46
CA THR A 458 -1.65 7.02 -13.21
C THR A 458 -1.93 5.72 -12.44
N SER A 459 -2.29 4.64 -13.13
CA SER A 459 -2.55 3.34 -12.53
C SER A 459 -1.29 2.71 -11.92
N ILE A 460 -0.14 2.82 -12.60
CA ILE A 460 1.16 2.34 -12.06
C ILE A 460 1.57 3.18 -10.84
N THR A 461 1.37 4.50 -10.90
CA THR A 461 1.61 5.39 -9.74
C THR A 461 0.75 4.96 -8.54
N ARG A 462 -0.54 4.69 -8.77
CA ARG A 462 -1.46 4.20 -7.73
C ARG A 462 -1.08 2.83 -7.20
N LEU A 463 -0.56 1.94 -8.04
CA LEU A 463 -0.03 0.63 -7.62
C LEU A 463 1.17 0.78 -6.68
N LEU A 464 2.10 1.68 -7.00
CA LEU A 464 3.24 1.99 -6.12
C LEU A 464 2.78 2.46 -4.74
N GLU A 465 1.80 3.37 -4.71
CA GLU A 465 1.30 3.98 -3.48
C GLU A 465 0.48 3.02 -2.60
N LEU A 466 -0.38 2.20 -3.19
CA LEU A 466 -1.34 1.36 -2.45
C LEU A 466 -0.80 -0.05 -2.13
N SER A 467 0.16 -0.56 -2.91
CA SER A 467 0.64 -1.94 -2.78
C SER A 467 2.16 -2.04 -2.61
N LEU A 468 2.97 -1.64 -3.60
CA LEU A 468 4.41 -1.93 -3.63
C LEU A 468 5.18 -1.26 -2.47
N LEU A 469 4.95 0.03 -2.20
CA LEU A 469 5.61 0.74 -1.10
C LEU A 469 5.11 0.29 0.28
N PRO A 470 3.78 0.15 0.51
CA PRO A 470 3.28 -0.52 1.71
C PRO A 470 3.86 -1.90 1.96
N THR A 471 4.05 -2.72 0.91
CA THR A 471 4.66 -4.05 1.02
C THR A 471 6.12 -3.97 1.44
N LEU A 472 6.91 -3.05 0.88
CA LEU A 472 8.29 -2.82 1.30
C LEU A 472 8.36 -2.54 2.82
N SER A 473 7.43 -1.73 3.32
CA SER A 473 7.32 -1.45 4.75
C SER A 473 6.80 -2.61 5.60
N ASN A 474 6.14 -3.62 5.04
CA ASN A 474 5.70 -4.79 5.82
C ASN A 474 6.64 -6.00 5.68
N LEU A 475 7.69 -5.88 4.87
CA LEU A 475 8.72 -6.90 4.70
C LEU A 475 9.80 -6.77 5.78
N GLN A 476 10.43 -7.91 6.13
CA GLN A 476 11.68 -7.88 6.87
C GLN A 476 12.78 -7.29 5.98
N ALA A 477 13.69 -6.52 6.58
CA ALA A 477 14.71 -5.71 5.89
C ALA A 477 15.33 -6.40 4.66
N ASN A 478 14.85 -6.04 3.46
CA ASN A 478 15.23 -6.63 2.19
C ASN A 478 15.72 -5.54 1.23
N CYS A 479 17.04 -5.47 1.04
CA CYS A 479 17.67 -4.49 0.15
C CYS A 479 17.31 -4.69 -1.33
N CYS A 480 17.17 -5.96 -1.77
CA CYS A 480 16.88 -6.28 -3.16
C CYS A 480 15.47 -5.82 -3.58
N ALA A 481 14.50 -5.95 -2.67
CA ALA A 481 13.14 -5.47 -2.89
C ALA A 481 13.11 -3.93 -3.04
N SER A 482 13.84 -3.21 -2.17
CA SER A 482 14.00 -1.75 -2.24
C SER A 482 14.59 -1.31 -3.58
N GLU A 483 15.68 -1.95 -4.05
CA GLU A 483 16.30 -1.63 -5.34
C GLU A 483 15.41 -1.98 -6.54
N ALA A 484 14.61 -3.05 -6.46
CA ALA A 484 13.66 -3.38 -7.52
C ALA A 484 12.56 -2.33 -7.66
N ILE A 485 12.02 -1.83 -6.55
CA ILE A 485 11.05 -0.72 -6.56
C ILE A 485 11.73 0.57 -7.03
N TRP A 486 12.97 0.85 -6.62
CA TRP A 486 13.75 1.99 -7.10
C TRP A 486 13.91 1.99 -8.63
N ASN A 487 14.11 0.83 -9.26
CA ASN A 487 14.20 0.75 -10.71
C ASN A 487 12.92 1.17 -11.46
N VAL A 488 11.78 1.22 -10.76
CA VAL A 488 10.54 1.83 -11.25
C VAL A 488 10.49 3.31 -10.88
N VAL A 489 10.74 3.64 -9.61
CA VAL A 489 10.61 5.02 -9.09
C VAL A 489 11.59 6.00 -9.76
N LYS A 490 12.82 5.58 -10.05
CA LYS A 490 13.85 6.43 -10.70
C LYS A 490 13.47 6.94 -12.09
N LEU A 491 12.49 6.30 -12.74
CA LEU A 491 11.99 6.69 -14.06
C LEU A 491 11.04 7.89 -13.97
N TYR A 492 10.46 8.16 -12.79
CA TYR A 492 9.57 9.29 -12.60
C TYR A 492 10.33 10.62 -12.48
N PRO A 493 9.77 11.72 -13.00
CA PRO A 493 10.26 13.07 -12.70
C PRO A 493 10.30 13.33 -11.20
N LEU A 494 11.21 14.22 -10.78
CA LEU A 494 11.44 14.53 -9.37
C LEU A 494 10.14 14.92 -8.62
N GLN A 495 9.30 15.76 -9.22
CA GLN A 495 8.07 16.21 -8.56
C GLN A 495 7.12 15.05 -8.24
N THR A 496 6.96 14.10 -9.17
CA THR A 496 6.12 12.92 -8.97
C THR A 496 6.74 11.97 -7.94
N ARG A 497 8.07 11.78 -7.95
CA ARG A 497 8.77 10.99 -6.92
C ARG A 497 8.50 11.52 -5.52
N TYR A 498 8.64 12.83 -5.32
CA TYR A 498 8.41 13.46 -4.01
C TYR A 498 6.94 13.39 -3.58
N SER A 499 5.99 13.48 -4.52
CA SER A 499 4.56 13.27 -4.22
C SER A 499 4.28 11.84 -3.71
N ILE A 500 4.87 10.84 -4.36
CA ILE A 500 4.75 9.43 -3.95
C ILE A 500 5.35 9.25 -2.54
N TYR A 501 6.53 9.80 -2.28
CA TYR A 501 7.17 9.73 -0.96
C TYR A 501 6.36 10.43 0.14
N TYR A 502 5.72 11.55 -0.17
CA TYR A 502 4.85 12.24 0.76
C TYR A 502 3.64 11.37 1.15
N ARG A 503 2.99 10.71 0.19
CA ARG A 503 1.88 9.77 0.45
C ARG A 503 2.34 8.54 1.23
N TRP A 504 3.51 7.99 0.88
CA TRP A 504 4.08 6.85 1.60
C TRP A 504 4.43 7.22 3.05
N ARG A 505 4.95 8.42 3.30
CA ARG A 505 5.19 8.92 4.66
C ARG A 505 3.90 9.00 5.48
N LYS A 506 2.80 9.48 4.89
CA LYS A 506 1.49 9.48 5.56
C LYS A 506 1.05 8.06 5.92
N TYR A 507 1.18 7.11 5.00
CA TYR A 507 0.91 5.69 5.28
C TYR A 507 1.77 5.14 6.43
N LEU A 508 3.06 5.49 6.48
CA LEU A 508 3.96 5.06 7.56
C LEU A 508 3.55 5.63 8.92
N GLN A 509 3.10 6.89 8.96
CA GLN A 509 2.60 7.53 10.18
C GLN A 509 1.30 6.86 10.67
N ASP A 510 0.35 6.64 9.77
CA ASP A 510 -0.94 6.02 10.10
C ASP A 510 -0.80 4.58 10.62
N ASN A 511 0.23 3.84 10.18
CA ASN A 511 0.46 2.43 10.53
C ASN A 511 1.68 2.20 11.44
N GLN A 512 2.23 3.25 12.06
CA GLN A 512 3.52 3.18 12.78
C GLN A 512 3.55 2.10 13.88
N SER A 513 2.49 1.97 14.69
CA SER A 513 2.43 1.00 15.80
C SER A 513 2.48 -0.46 15.31
N ILE A 514 1.82 -0.74 14.19
CA ILE A 514 1.70 -2.07 13.60
C ILE A 514 3.05 -2.47 13.01
N LEU A 515 3.62 -1.57 12.23
CA LEU A 515 4.84 -1.83 11.50
C LEU A 515 6.04 -2.01 12.45
N LEU A 516 6.10 -1.24 13.55
CA LEU A 516 7.13 -1.43 14.56
C LEU A 516 7.16 -2.88 15.09
N LYS A 517 5.99 -3.48 15.34
CA LYS A 517 5.88 -4.86 15.83
C LYS A 517 6.12 -5.91 14.76
N ARG A 518 5.52 -5.75 13.57
CA ARG A 518 5.67 -6.72 12.46
C ARG A 518 7.12 -6.81 11.99
N CYS A 519 7.86 -5.70 12.12
CA CYS A 519 9.27 -5.60 11.77
C CYS A 519 10.21 -5.70 12.99
N GLU A 520 9.77 -6.24 14.14
CA GLU A 520 10.60 -6.49 15.34
C GLU A 520 11.72 -7.50 15.06
N GLY A 521 12.75 -7.03 14.34
CA GLY A 521 14.09 -7.57 14.29
C GLY A 521 15.02 -6.71 15.13
N LYS A 522 14.83 -6.67 16.46
CA LYS A 522 15.81 -6.29 17.50
C LYS A 522 16.46 -4.89 17.48
N VAL A 523 16.08 -3.93 16.63
CA VAL A 523 16.76 -2.63 16.57
C VAL A 523 15.79 -1.46 16.56
N ASN A 524 15.66 -0.76 17.70
CA ASN A 524 14.96 0.52 17.75
C ASN A 524 15.83 1.61 17.08
N ALA A 525 15.28 2.38 16.14
CA ALA A 525 15.98 3.51 15.50
C ALA A 525 16.55 4.48 16.57
N VAL A 526 15.75 4.77 17.60
CA VAL A 526 16.14 5.55 18.78
C VAL A 526 17.34 4.94 19.50
N TYR A 527 17.33 3.61 19.71
CA TYR A 527 18.41 2.90 20.38
C TYR A 527 19.71 2.96 19.58
N CYS A 528 19.65 2.72 18.27
CA CYS A 528 20.82 2.82 17.41
C CYS A 528 21.42 4.21 17.43
N LEU A 529 20.59 5.24 17.21
CA LEU A 529 21.07 6.61 17.06
C LEU A 529 21.60 7.20 18.38
N LYS A 530 21.08 6.79 19.54
CA LYS A 530 21.66 7.14 20.85
C LYS A 530 23.05 6.55 21.10
N ARG A 531 23.44 5.51 20.35
CA ARG A 531 24.72 4.82 20.51
C ARG A 531 25.71 5.12 19.40
N VAL A 532 25.34 5.87 18.37
CA VAL A 532 26.27 6.20 17.28
C VAL A 532 27.43 7.02 17.81
N SER A 533 28.65 6.49 17.63
CA SER A 533 29.92 7.17 17.92
C SER A 533 30.92 6.88 16.79
N LYS A 534 32.03 7.61 16.75
CA LYS A 534 33.08 7.42 15.73
C LYS A 534 33.66 5.99 15.71
N GLU A 535 33.63 5.28 16.83
CA GLU A 535 34.20 3.94 16.98
C GLU A 535 33.27 2.84 16.45
N ASN A 536 31.95 3.01 16.58
CA ASN A 536 30.97 1.97 16.25
C ASN A 536 30.15 2.24 14.97
N VAL A 537 30.52 3.26 14.20
CA VAL A 537 29.84 3.70 12.97
C VAL A 537 29.53 2.54 12.02
N LYS A 538 30.46 1.61 11.82
CA LYS A 538 30.26 0.49 10.87
C LYS A 538 29.15 -0.46 11.33
N GLN A 539 29.12 -0.78 12.63
CA GLN A 539 28.11 -1.67 13.20
C GLN A 539 26.74 -0.99 13.20
N MET A 540 26.68 0.24 13.71
CA MET A 540 25.43 1.01 13.74
C MET A 540 24.92 1.31 12.33
N GLY A 541 25.81 1.63 11.38
CA GLY A 541 25.45 1.88 9.98
C GLY A 541 24.82 0.67 9.30
N ARG A 542 25.26 -0.56 9.58
CA ARG A 542 24.62 -1.78 9.04
C ARG A 542 23.20 -1.97 9.60
N LEU A 543 23.00 -1.65 10.88
CA LEU A 543 21.69 -1.74 11.52
C LEU A 543 20.74 -0.64 11.00
N LEU A 544 21.25 0.59 10.86
CA LEU A 544 20.52 1.70 10.25
C LEU A 544 20.17 1.43 8.79
N GLY A 545 21.08 0.80 8.03
CA GLY A 545 20.83 0.30 6.68
C GLY A 545 19.58 -0.59 6.62
N LYS A 546 19.54 -1.62 7.48
CA LYS A 546 18.39 -2.51 7.60
C LYS A 546 17.10 -1.77 7.94
N LEU A 547 17.14 -0.80 8.86
CA LEU A 547 15.98 0.02 9.22
C LEU A 547 15.49 0.89 8.06
N SER A 548 16.42 1.44 7.27
CA SER A 548 16.08 2.30 6.14
C SER A 548 15.32 1.58 5.02
N HIS A 549 15.51 0.26 4.87
CA HIS A 549 14.78 -0.51 3.84
C HIS A 549 13.30 -0.63 4.18
N TYR A 550 12.95 -0.53 5.46
CA TYR A 550 11.59 -0.68 5.97
C TYR A 550 10.84 0.67 6.02
N SER A 551 11.41 1.66 6.73
CA SER A 551 10.80 2.96 6.97
C SER A 551 11.81 4.10 6.84
N PRO A 552 12.28 4.39 5.61
CA PRO A 552 13.30 5.41 5.40
C PRO A 552 12.82 6.79 5.84
N ALA A 553 11.57 7.16 5.55
CA ALA A 553 11.05 8.49 5.91
C ALA A 553 11.03 8.73 7.43
N THR A 554 10.51 7.77 8.21
CA THR A 554 10.47 7.87 9.68
C THR A 554 11.87 7.89 10.29
N LEU A 555 12.80 7.10 9.75
CA LEU A 555 14.18 7.08 10.19
C LEU A 555 14.85 8.44 9.93
N PHE A 556 14.71 9.00 8.73
CA PHE A 556 15.35 10.25 8.36
C PHE A 556 14.73 11.45 9.08
N ASP A 557 13.42 11.47 9.31
CA ASP A 557 12.79 12.51 10.14
C ASP A 557 13.41 12.56 11.53
N TYR A 558 13.66 11.40 12.15
CA TYR A 558 14.28 11.32 13.47
C TYR A 558 15.79 11.65 13.44
N ILE A 559 16.51 11.27 12.37
CA ILE A 559 17.90 11.70 12.16
C ILE A 559 17.98 13.22 12.03
N LEU A 560 17.10 13.83 11.22
CA LEU A 560 17.02 15.28 11.03
C LEU A 560 16.70 16.00 12.34
N PHE A 561 15.81 15.45 13.16
CA PHE A 561 15.56 15.98 14.50
C PHE A 561 16.82 15.93 15.38
N LEU A 562 17.57 14.82 15.38
CA LEU A 562 18.78 14.68 16.21
C LEU A 562 19.89 15.64 15.80
N ILE A 563 20.16 15.80 14.50
CA ILE A 563 21.21 16.73 14.02
C ILE A 563 20.86 18.20 14.26
N GLN A 564 19.56 18.54 14.32
CA GLN A 564 19.10 19.89 14.63
C GLN A 564 19.40 20.26 16.08
N VAL A 565 19.52 19.27 16.97
CA VAL A 565 19.84 19.43 18.39
C VAL A 565 21.33 19.23 18.66
N TYR A 566 22.00 18.32 17.96
CA TYR A 566 23.38 17.91 18.20
C TYR A 566 24.22 17.95 16.91
N ASP A 567 25.00 19.01 16.74
CA ASP A 567 25.89 19.27 15.60
C ASP A 567 27.09 18.30 15.52
N ASN A 568 27.64 17.93 16.67
CA ASN A 568 28.77 17.01 16.80
C ASN A 568 28.49 15.60 16.26
N LEU A 569 27.22 15.20 16.16
CA LEU A 569 26.78 13.91 15.63
C LEU A 569 26.70 13.87 14.10
N ILE A 570 26.80 15.01 13.41
CA ILE A 570 26.69 15.09 11.94
C ILE A 570 27.69 14.14 11.26
N GLY A 571 28.98 14.23 11.61
CA GLY A 571 30.02 13.37 11.01
C GLY A 571 29.75 11.87 11.20
N PRO A 572 29.63 11.37 12.45
CA PRO A 572 29.32 9.97 12.72
C PRO A 572 28.03 9.47 12.06
N ILE A 573 26.97 10.29 12.01
CA ILE A 573 25.72 9.94 11.35
C ILE A 573 25.94 9.81 9.85
N VAL A 574 26.57 10.79 9.20
CA VAL A 574 26.84 10.74 7.75
C VAL A 574 27.63 9.49 7.40
N ASP A 575 28.66 9.12 8.16
CA ASP A 575 29.44 7.91 7.89
C ASP A 575 28.63 6.62 8.12
N SER A 576 27.62 6.64 9.01
CA SER A 576 26.73 5.51 9.25
C SER A 576 25.75 5.26 8.10
N LEU A 577 25.45 6.27 7.28
CA LEU A 577 24.57 6.19 6.11
C LEU A 577 25.20 5.47 4.90
N LYS A 578 26.38 4.86 5.06
CA LYS A 578 27.10 4.20 3.96
C LYS A 578 26.39 2.97 3.40
N TYR A 579 25.60 2.27 4.22
CA TYR A 579 24.96 1.01 3.86
C TYR A 579 23.49 1.17 3.45
N MET A 580 23.11 2.36 2.99
CA MET A 580 21.75 2.66 2.53
C MET A 580 21.55 2.25 1.07
N THR A 581 20.30 1.96 0.67
CA THR A 581 19.93 1.73 -0.73
C THR A 581 19.80 3.04 -1.50
N ASN A 582 19.86 2.99 -2.83
CA ASN A 582 19.66 4.16 -3.70
C ASN A 582 18.30 4.82 -3.46
N MET A 583 17.26 4.01 -3.25
CA MET A 583 15.94 4.49 -2.85
C MET A 583 15.98 5.31 -1.56
N SER A 584 16.72 4.81 -0.56
CA SER A 584 16.84 5.48 0.75
C SER A 584 17.58 6.81 0.60
N TYR A 585 18.56 6.90 -0.28
CA TYR A 585 19.24 8.17 -0.58
C TYR A 585 18.30 9.20 -1.20
N ASP A 586 17.44 8.79 -2.13
CA ASP A 586 16.46 9.71 -2.73
C ASP A 586 15.39 10.16 -1.72
N VAL A 587 14.92 9.24 -0.88
CA VAL A 587 13.99 9.55 0.22
C VAL A 587 14.66 10.46 1.27
N LEU A 588 15.97 10.33 1.52
CA LEU A 588 16.71 11.27 2.36
C LEU A 588 16.71 12.68 1.77
N GLY A 589 16.92 12.80 0.46
CA GLY A 589 16.78 14.09 -0.26
C GLY A 589 15.40 14.70 -0.08
N PHE A 590 14.34 13.88 -0.22
CA PHE A 590 12.97 14.29 0.05
C PHE A 590 12.73 14.71 1.51
N CYS A 591 13.23 13.95 2.49
CA CYS A 591 13.08 14.29 3.92
C CYS A 591 13.77 15.62 4.26
N ILE A 592 14.97 15.87 3.69
CA ILE A 592 15.67 17.15 3.81
C ILE A 592 14.81 18.27 3.23
N PHE A 593 14.35 18.12 1.98
CA PHE A 593 13.48 19.09 1.31
C PHE A 593 12.20 19.36 2.12
N ASN A 594 11.51 18.31 2.56
CA ASN A 594 10.27 18.42 3.31
C ASN A 594 10.49 19.08 4.67
N SER A 595 11.58 18.74 5.37
CA SER A 595 11.94 19.38 6.64
C SER A 595 12.16 20.87 6.45
N LEU A 596 12.87 21.28 5.39
CA LEU A 596 13.08 22.70 5.12
C LEU A 596 11.80 23.43 4.71
N TYR A 597 10.95 22.82 3.89
CA TYR A 597 9.73 23.44 3.37
C TYR A 597 8.59 23.53 4.40
N ASN A 598 8.38 22.48 5.21
CA ASN A 598 7.24 22.39 6.13
C ASN A 598 7.56 22.78 7.58
N ASP A 599 8.82 23.03 7.95
CA ASP A 599 9.15 23.42 9.32
C ASP A 599 8.67 24.86 9.59
N THR A 600 7.73 25.01 10.53
CA THR A 600 7.18 26.30 10.96
C THR A 600 8.14 27.08 11.87
N LYS A 601 9.27 26.49 12.25
CA LYS A 601 10.28 27.16 13.05
C LYS A 601 10.82 28.38 12.30
N GLN A 602 10.88 29.50 13.01
CA GLN A 602 11.62 30.67 12.52
C GLN A 602 13.09 30.29 12.28
N ARG A 603 13.69 30.92 11.27
CA ARG A 603 15.11 30.77 10.93
C ARG A 603 16.00 31.72 11.73
N GLU A 604 15.42 32.83 12.17
CA GLU A 604 16.05 33.87 12.96
C GLU A 604 15.71 33.70 14.44
N LYS A 605 16.62 34.12 15.33
CA LYS A 605 16.27 34.28 16.73
C LYS A 605 15.24 35.39 16.91
N HIS A 606 14.47 35.34 18.01
CA HIS A 606 13.56 36.41 18.40
C HIS A 606 14.22 37.80 18.49
N ASP A 607 15.53 37.84 18.75
CA ASP A 607 16.33 39.06 18.80
C ASP A 607 16.67 39.64 17.41
N GLY A 608 16.33 38.96 16.31
CA GLY A 608 16.56 39.42 14.92
C GLY A 608 18.04 39.63 14.55
N THR A 609 18.99 39.11 15.34
CA THR A 609 20.43 39.39 15.20
C THR A 609 21.25 38.21 14.69
N THR A 610 20.74 36.99 14.80
CA THR A 610 21.49 35.77 14.44
C THR A 610 20.58 34.70 13.85
N VAL A 611 21.14 33.93 12.92
CA VAL A 611 20.56 32.70 12.40
C VAL A 611 20.54 31.63 13.50
N LEU A 612 19.45 30.86 13.57
CA LEU A 612 19.30 29.83 14.58
C LEU A 612 20.25 28.63 14.33
N PRO A 613 20.89 28.09 15.38
CA PRO A 613 21.88 27.01 15.25
C PRO A 613 21.37 25.73 14.56
N TRP A 614 20.09 25.41 14.73
CA TRP A 614 19.48 24.22 14.12
C TRP A 614 19.49 24.30 12.58
N PHE A 615 19.32 25.51 12.01
CA PHE A 615 19.31 25.72 10.56
C PHE A 615 20.73 25.66 9.99
N GLN A 616 21.71 26.20 10.72
CA GLN A 616 23.13 26.05 10.39
C GLN A 616 23.54 24.57 10.39
N SER A 617 23.16 23.83 11.44
CA SER A 617 23.43 22.40 11.57
C SER A 617 22.77 21.58 10.45
N THR A 618 21.55 21.93 10.07
CA THR A 618 20.83 21.30 8.96
C THR A 618 21.54 21.59 7.63
N SER A 619 21.95 22.83 7.37
CA SER A 619 22.66 23.23 6.15
C SER A 619 24.00 22.51 6.01
N LEU A 620 24.78 22.44 7.10
CA LEU A 620 26.04 21.70 7.16
C LEU A 620 25.83 20.20 6.91
N PHE A 621 24.81 19.60 7.52
CA PHE A 621 24.45 18.20 7.28
C PHE A 621 24.09 17.95 5.82
N CYS A 622 23.24 18.80 5.22
CA CYS A 622 22.85 18.69 3.81
C CYS A 622 24.10 18.68 2.91
N ALA A 623 24.96 19.68 3.05
CA ALA A 623 26.18 19.80 2.26
C ALA A 623 27.12 18.60 2.43
N THR A 624 27.28 18.10 3.67
CA THR A 624 28.14 16.95 3.97
C THR A 624 27.59 15.65 3.37
N VAL A 625 26.27 15.45 3.41
CA VAL A 625 25.58 14.31 2.81
C VAL A 625 25.70 14.34 1.28
N PHE A 626 25.38 15.46 0.63
CA PHE A 626 25.45 15.60 -0.83
C PHE A 626 26.87 15.44 -1.39
N LYS A 627 27.87 15.90 -0.63
CA LYS A 627 29.29 15.65 -0.93
C LYS A 627 29.62 14.15 -0.90
N LYS A 628 29.14 13.43 0.11
CA LYS A 628 29.55 12.04 0.37
C LYS A 628 28.80 11.02 -0.50
N TYR A 629 27.50 11.22 -0.72
CA TYR A 629 26.61 10.26 -1.35
C TYR A 629 26.05 10.78 -2.67
N ASN A 630 25.72 9.86 -3.59
CA ASN A 630 25.15 10.18 -4.89
C ASN A 630 23.63 10.45 -4.81
N ILE A 631 23.25 11.54 -4.15
CA ILE A 631 21.86 12.01 -4.06
C ILE A 631 21.63 13.08 -5.13
N ASP A 632 20.43 13.07 -5.72
CA ASP A 632 19.95 14.10 -6.64
C ASP A 632 19.82 15.44 -5.91
N LEU A 633 20.51 16.47 -6.41
CA LEU A 633 20.53 17.82 -5.84
C LEU A 633 19.41 18.71 -6.37
N SER A 634 18.71 18.27 -7.41
CA SER A 634 17.68 19.07 -8.08
C SER A 634 16.62 19.58 -7.11
N GLY A 635 16.19 18.75 -6.15
CA GLY A 635 15.16 19.13 -5.17
C GLY A 635 15.58 20.27 -4.25
N ILE A 636 16.83 20.26 -3.77
CA ILE A 636 17.32 21.33 -2.88
C ILE A 636 17.65 22.60 -3.65
N LEU A 637 18.16 22.48 -4.88
CA LEU A 637 18.48 23.62 -5.74
C LEU A 637 17.22 24.35 -6.24
N LEU A 638 16.18 23.60 -6.60
CA LEU A 638 14.88 24.18 -6.95
C LEU A 638 14.22 24.83 -5.73
N TYR A 639 14.34 24.21 -4.55
CA TYR A 639 13.88 24.82 -3.30
C TYR A 639 14.59 26.15 -3.05
N THR A 640 15.91 26.20 -3.07
CA THR A 640 16.65 27.45 -2.82
C THR A 640 16.28 28.51 -3.84
N MET A 641 16.19 28.15 -5.13
CA MET A 641 15.77 29.08 -6.18
C MET A 641 14.37 29.67 -5.91
N GLU A 642 13.41 28.86 -5.49
CA GLU A 642 12.05 29.32 -5.19
C GLU A 642 12.00 30.20 -3.93
N GLN A 643 12.80 29.88 -2.90
CA GLN A 643 12.91 30.72 -1.70
C GLN A 643 13.56 32.08 -2.00
N LEU A 644 14.55 32.11 -2.90
CA LEU A 644 15.18 33.35 -3.37
C LEU A 644 14.21 34.21 -4.17
N LYS A 645 13.36 33.63 -5.02
CA LYS A 645 12.26 34.37 -5.67
C LYS A 645 11.27 34.96 -4.66
N CYS A 646 11.03 34.26 -3.55
CA CYS A 646 10.23 34.76 -2.43
C CYS A 646 10.98 35.78 -1.56
N ASN A 647 12.18 36.22 -1.96
CA ASN A 647 13.05 37.16 -1.26
C ASN A 647 13.46 36.73 0.16
N ARG A 648 13.62 35.42 0.41
CA ARG A 648 14.16 34.93 1.69
C ARG A 648 15.67 34.75 1.57
N SER A 649 16.42 35.72 2.08
CA SER A 649 17.89 35.77 1.98
C SER A 649 18.62 34.71 2.82
N ILE A 650 18.06 34.30 3.95
CA ILE A 650 18.69 33.38 4.93
C ILE A 650 18.99 32.01 4.31
N GLU A 651 18.15 31.58 3.38
CA GLU A 651 18.23 30.30 2.67
C GLU A 651 19.49 30.17 1.81
N LEU A 652 20.18 31.28 1.53
CA LEU A 652 21.51 31.29 0.90
C LEU A 652 22.55 30.51 1.68
N LEU A 653 22.40 30.38 3.00
CA LEU A 653 23.29 29.58 3.83
C LEU A 653 23.39 28.13 3.35
N ILE A 654 22.27 27.55 2.88
CA ILE A 654 22.25 26.18 2.33
C ILE A 654 23.13 26.10 1.09
N LEU A 655 23.00 27.10 0.19
CA LEU A 655 23.76 27.14 -1.05
C LEU A 655 25.26 27.37 -0.79
N LYS A 656 25.60 28.26 0.15
CA LYS A 656 26.98 28.53 0.60
C LYS A 656 27.66 27.23 1.05
N GLU A 657 27.03 26.51 1.98
CA GLU A 657 27.57 25.25 2.50
C GLU A 657 27.70 24.18 1.39
N ILE A 658 26.70 24.04 0.51
CA ILE A 658 26.75 23.09 -0.62
C ILE A 658 27.91 23.43 -1.56
N LEU A 659 28.06 24.69 -1.97
CA LEU A 659 29.14 25.14 -2.84
C LEU A 659 30.50 24.87 -2.19
N GLN A 660 30.69 25.30 -0.94
CA GLN A 660 31.95 25.11 -0.21
C GLN A 660 32.31 23.61 -0.08
N LYS A 661 31.38 22.75 0.34
CA LYS A 661 31.68 21.31 0.57
C LYS A 661 31.81 20.51 -0.73
N MET A 662 31.09 20.85 -1.80
CA MET A 662 31.13 20.10 -3.05
C MET A 662 32.21 20.56 -4.02
N THR A 663 32.56 21.85 -4.03
CA THR A 663 33.59 22.40 -4.92
C THR A 663 34.94 22.57 -4.21
N GLY A 664 34.95 22.70 -2.89
CA GLY A 664 36.15 23.02 -2.11
C GLY A 664 36.60 24.48 -2.28
N ILE A 665 35.76 25.34 -2.85
CA ILE A 665 36.01 26.78 -2.95
C ILE A 665 35.59 27.41 -1.64
N ASP A 666 36.57 27.93 -0.91
CA ASP A 666 36.35 28.68 0.32
C ASP A 666 36.85 30.12 0.14
N ILE A 667 36.11 31.08 0.68
CA ILE A 667 36.52 32.48 0.67
C ILE A 667 37.09 32.74 2.06
N THR A 668 38.41 32.82 2.12
CA THR A 668 39.13 33.10 3.37
C THR A 668 39.38 34.58 3.49
N ASP A 669 38.88 35.19 4.57
CA ASP A 669 39.15 36.59 4.90
C ASP A 669 40.62 36.79 5.35
N ASP A 670 41.19 35.78 6.01
CA ASP A 670 42.56 35.82 6.55
C ASP A 670 43.56 35.17 5.59
N MET A 671 44.15 36.00 4.72
CA MET A 671 45.15 35.58 3.75
C MET A 671 46.56 35.97 4.19
N THR A 672 47.50 35.02 4.17
CA THR A 672 48.91 35.31 4.41
C THR A 672 49.50 36.14 3.27
N GLN A 673 50.53 36.95 3.55
CA GLN A 673 51.18 37.77 2.52
C GLN A 673 51.65 36.96 1.31
N HIS A 674 52.16 35.74 1.53
CA HIS A 674 52.57 34.85 0.45
C HIS A 674 51.41 34.42 -0.45
N GLN A 675 50.25 34.12 0.15
CA GLN A 675 49.04 33.78 -0.60
C GLN A 675 48.55 34.97 -1.42
N ILE A 676 48.58 36.18 -0.84
CA ILE A 676 48.22 37.43 -1.52
C ILE A 676 49.10 37.64 -2.76
N ASP A 677 50.42 37.52 -2.61
CA ASP A 677 51.37 37.71 -3.71
C ASP A 677 51.14 36.69 -4.84
N ALA A 678 50.75 35.46 -4.48
CA ALA A 678 50.46 34.39 -5.43
C ALA A 678 49.14 34.56 -6.21
N LEU A 679 48.20 35.41 -5.75
CA LEU A 679 46.91 35.64 -6.43
C LEU A 679 47.06 36.18 -7.85
N SER A 680 48.15 36.88 -8.14
CA SER A 680 48.43 37.38 -9.50
C SER A 680 49.03 36.32 -10.43
N GLY A 681 49.43 35.16 -9.92
CA GLY A 681 50.01 34.07 -10.72
C GLY A 681 48.96 33.21 -11.40
N GLY A 682 49.44 32.25 -12.19
CA GLY A 682 48.62 31.23 -12.83
C GLY A 682 48.07 30.18 -11.87
N GLU A 683 47.29 29.25 -12.42
CA GLU A 683 46.57 28.22 -11.66
C GLU A 683 47.54 27.35 -10.83
N LEU A 684 48.72 26.99 -11.38
CA LEU A 684 49.67 26.15 -10.66
C LEU A 684 50.25 26.87 -9.45
N LEU A 685 50.70 28.12 -9.60
CA LEU A 685 51.20 28.89 -8.45
C LEU A 685 50.14 29.08 -7.38
N ARG A 686 48.90 29.42 -7.76
CA ARG A 686 47.79 29.58 -6.80
C ARG A 686 47.46 28.27 -6.09
N SER A 687 47.59 27.14 -6.79
CA SER A 687 47.40 25.82 -6.18
C SER A 687 48.48 25.50 -5.15
N GLU A 688 49.75 25.78 -5.43
CA GLU A 688 50.87 25.51 -4.51
C GLU A 688 50.95 26.50 -3.34
N ALA A 689 50.59 27.75 -3.56
CA ALA A 689 50.58 28.79 -2.53
C ALA A 689 49.51 28.58 -1.43
N GLY A 690 48.70 27.52 -1.52
CA GLY A 690 47.71 27.18 -0.49
C GLY A 690 46.29 27.62 -0.81
N TYR A 691 46.06 28.36 -1.90
CA TYR A 691 44.75 28.95 -2.20
C TYR A 691 43.76 27.93 -2.78
N PHE A 692 44.25 26.95 -3.57
CA PHE A 692 43.42 25.93 -4.23
C PHE A 692 43.85 24.49 -3.99
N VAL A 693 44.68 24.20 -2.98
CA VAL A 693 45.27 22.86 -2.69
C VAL A 693 44.24 21.72 -2.66
N GLN A 694 42.94 22.02 -2.55
CA GLN A 694 41.90 21.02 -2.47
C GLN A 694 41.17 20.71 -3.78
N GLN A 695 41.13 21.56 -4.82
CA GLN A 695 40.19 21.40 -5.95
C GLN A 695 40.32 20.10 -6.76
N GLN A 696 41.51 19.48 -6.86
CA GLN A 696 41.66 18.22 -7.60
C GLN A 696 40.83 17.08 -7.01
N ASN A 697 40.64 17.06 -5.68
CA ASN A 697 39.87 16.02 -4.99
C ASN A 697 38.35 16.18 -5.15
N PHE A 698 37.88 17.32 -5.63
CA PHE A 698 36.45 17.69 -5.69
C PHE A 698 35.90 17.63 -7.11
N LYS A 699 36.72 17.27 -8.12
CA LYS A 699 36.27 17.18 -9.52
C LYS A 699 34.99 16.36 -9.69
N LYS A 700 34.86 15.21 -9.01
CA LYS A 700 33.66 14.35 -9.08
C LYS A 700 32.43 14.94 -8.40
N THR A 701 32.60 15.64 -7.28
CA THR A 701 31.47 16.26 -6.56
C THR A 701 31.03 17.56 -7.23
N ALA A 702 31.98 18.33 -7.74
CA ALA A 702 31.74 19.56 -8.49
C ALA A 702 31.08 19.29 -9.86
N THR A 703 31.45 18.22 -10.56
CA THR A 703 30.77 17.79 -11.79
C THR A 703 29.32 17.39 -11.55
N ARG A 704 29.03 16.66 -10.47
CA ARG A 704 27.65 16.35 -10.07
C ARG A 704 26.82 17.61 -9.79
N LEU A 705 27.42 18.62 -9.16
CA LEU A 705 26.75 19.91 -8.95
C LEU A 705 26.50 20.64 -10.28
N LYS A 706 27.46 20.62 -11.21
CA LYS A 706 27.29 21.13 -12.58
C LYS A 706 26.12 20.44 -13.28
N GLU A 707 26.10 19.11 -13.28
CA GLU A 707 25.05 18.31 -13.94
C GLU A 707 23.66 18.69 -13.41
N ALA A 708 23.49 18.75 -12.08
CA ALA A 708 22.22 19.15 -11.47
C ALA A 708 21.79 20.59 -11.82
N LEU A 709 22.74 21.53 -11.96
CA LEU A 709 22.45 22.90 -12.38
C LEU A 709 22.07 22.98 -13.87
N VAL A 710 22.72 22.20 -14.73
CA VAL A 710 22.46 22.18 -16.17
C VAL A 710 21.13 21.50 -16.48
N GLU A 711 20.85 20.33 -15.89
CA GLU A 711 19.60 19.59 -16.10
C GLU A 711 18.35 20.43 -15.78
N ASN A 712 18.44 21.30 -14.77
CA ASN A 712 17.35 22.18 -14.36
C ASN A 712 17.42 23.61 -14.95
N ASN A 713 18.37 23.89 -15.85
CA ASN A 713 18.62 25.22 -16.44
C ASN A 713 18.83 26.34 -15.39
N LEU A 714 19.50 26.03 -14.27
CA LEU A 714 19.70 26.95 -13.14
C LEU A 714 21.01 27.74 -13.20
N VAL A 715 21.92 27.45 -14.14
CA VAL A 715 23.27 28.06 -14.19
C VAL A 715 23.22 29.60 -14.25
N ALA A 716 22.57 30.18 -15.25
CA ALA A 716 22.46 31.64 -15.34
C ALA A 716 21.44 32.22 -14.33
N PRO A 717 20.23 31.65 -14.17
CA PRO A 717 19.24 32.18 -13.24
C PRO A 717 19.73 32.28 -11.78
N LEU A 718 20.47 31.29 -11.29
CA LEU A 718 20.98 31.30 -9.91
C LEU A 718 21.99 32.44 -9.69
N GLY A 719 22.92 32.64 -10.63
CA GLY A 719 23.89 33.75 -10.56
C GLY A 719 23.22 35.12 -10.59
N ILE A 720 22.20 35.29 -11.44
CA ILE A 720 21.43 36.55 -11.52
C ILE A 720 20.64 36.78 -10.23
N MET A 721 19.99 35.75 -9.68
CA MET A 721 19.25 35.87 -8.41
C MET A 721 20.16 36.20 -7.25
N LEU A 722 21.35 35.60 -7.15
CA LEU A 722 22.34 35.96 -6.12
C LEU A 722 22.72 37.44 -6.20
N ALA A 723 22.96 37.95 -7.41
CA ALA A 723 23.29 39.35 -7.64
C ALA A 723 22.14 40.30 -7.26
N GLN A 724 20.90 39.95 -7.60
CA GLN A 724 19.73 40.76 -7.26
C GLN A 724 19.41 40.70 -5.75
N GLN A 725 19.55 39.53 -5.13
CA GLN A 725 19.32 39.34 -3.70
C GLN A 725 20.28 40.19 -2.87
N ARG A 726 21.55 40.29 -3.30
CA ARG A 726 22.55 41.19 -2.70
C ARG A 726 22.03 42.62 -2.56
N ASN A 727 21.43 43.16 -3.62
CA ASN A 727 20.87 44.51 -3.64
C ASN A 727 19.57 44.59 -2.82
N TYR A 728 18.74 43.55 -2.88
CA TYR A 728 17.53 43.46 -2.07
C TYR A 728 17.81 43.55 -0.57
N ILE A 729 18.84 42.85 -0.07
CA ILE A 729 19.25 42.88 1.34
C ILE A 729 19.57 44.34 1.76
N ILE A 730 20.31 45.08 0.94
CA ILE A 730 20.64 46.49 1.22
C ILE A 730 19.41 47.40 1.22
N PHE A 731 18.54 47.32 0.20
CA PHE A 731 17.51 48.34 -0.02
C PHE A 731 16.15 48.04 0.63
N MET A 732 15.86 46.77 0.88
CA MET A 732 14.57 46.31 1.41
C MET A 732 14.70 45.73 2.81
N GLU A 733 15.55 44.72 3.04
CA GLU A 733 15.67 44.08 4.37
C GLU A 733 16.29 45.00 5.43
N SER A 734 17.14 45.94 5.03
CA SER A 734 17.69 46.96 5.94
C SER A 734 16.63 47.83 6.61
N LYS A 735 15.41 47.91 6.04
CA LYS A 735 14.29 48.68 6.60
C LYS A 735 13.58 47.94 7.73
N SER A 736 13.60 46.61 7.72
CA SER A 736 12.88 45.77 8.70
C SER A 736 13.81 45.18 9.76
N ASN A 737 15.05 44.86 9.39
CA ASN A 737 15.96 44.06 10.22
C ASN A 737 17.03 44.93 10.88
N HIS A 738 17.63 44.40 11.95
CA HIS A 738 18.77 45.07 12.59
C HIS A 738 19.97 45.19 11.63
N LEU A 739 20.64 46.35 11.63
CA LEU A 739 21.74 46.64 10.71
C LEU A 739 22.88 45.61 10.81
N LYS A 740 23.21 45.14 12.01
CA LYS A 740 24.25 44.11 12.21
C LYS A 740 23.89 42.79 11.52
N PHE A 741 22.62 42.40 11.56
CA PHE A 741 22.15 41.18 10.91
C PHE A 741 22.07 41.35 9.39
N THR A 742 21.58 42.50 8.94
CA THR A 742 21.57 42.87 7.52
C THR A 742 22.97 42.88 6.92
N GLY A 743 23.96 43.43 7.63
CA GLY A 743 25.36 43.39 7.24
C GLY A 743 25.88 41.95 7.13
N LYS A 744 25.58 41.11 8.12
CA LYS A 744 25.96 39.69 8.07
C LYS A 744 25.32 38.94 6.89
N LEU A 745 24.03 39.15 6.62
CA LEU A 745 23.33 38.54 5.49
C LEU A 745 23.90 39.03 4.15
N TYR A 746 24.24 40.31 4.08
CA TYR A 746 24.90 40.89 2.91
C TYR A 746 26.25 40.23 2.66
N ASP A 747 27.09 40.12 3.70
CA ASP A 747 28.39 39.47 3.61
C ASP A 747 28.25 38.00 3.20
N GLU A 748 27.31 37.25 3.81
CA GLU A 748 27.04 35.85 3.43
C GLU A 748 26.55 35.71 1.98
N CYS A 749 25.68 36.60 1.51
CA CYS A 749 25.21 36.63 0.11
C CYS A 749 26.35 36.96 -0.85
N HIS A 750 27.16 37.95 -0.51
CA HIS A 750 28.32 38.39 -1.28
C HIS A 750 29.38 37.30 -1.39
N ASP A 751 29.69 36.62 -0.29
CA ASP A 751 30.56 35.44 -0.29
C ASP A 751 30.02 34.35 -1.20
N THR A 752 28.72 34.05 -1.08
CA THR A 752 28.09 33.00 -1.88
C THR A 752 28.15 33.33 -3.38
N LEU A 753 27.96 34.60 -3.74
CA LEU A 753 28.10 35.10 -5.11
C LEU A 753 29.54 34.95 -5.63
N LEU A 754 30.53 35.32 -4.81
CA LEU A 754 31.95 35.14 -5.14
C LEU A 754 32.32 33.66 -5.27
N GLN A 755 31.84 32.79 -4.39
CA GLN A 755 32.05 31.34 -4.47
C GLN A 755 31.45 30.78 -5.76
N TYR A 756 30.25 31.25 -6.11
CA TYR A 756 29.54 30.84 -7.32
C TYR A 756 30.25 31.31 -8.59
N GLY A 757 30.70 32.57 -8.64
CA GLY A 757 31.46 33.10 -9.77
C GLY A 757 32.82 32.42 -9.95
N ALA A 758 33.52 32.10 -8.86
CA ALA A 758 34.73 31.30 -8.90
C ALA A 758 34.47 29.87 -9.40
N PHE A 759 33.32 29.27 -9.05
CA PHE A 759 32.92 27.97 -9.59
C PHE A 759 32.62 28.02 -11.09
N ILE A 760 31.90 29.05 -11.56
CA ILE A 760 31.64 29.29 -12.99
C ILE A 760 32.95 29.51 -13.75
N GLY A 761 33.89 30.28 -13.20
CA GLY A 761 35.18 30.51 -13.85
C GLY A 761 36.14 29.32 -13.82
N GLY A 762 35.77 28.23 -13.15
CA GLY A 762 36.57 27.02 -13.06
C GLY A 762 36.51 26.16 -14.34
N PRO A 763 37.48 25.26 -14.55
CA PRO A 763 37.59 24.43 -15.76
C PRO A 763 36.42 23.46 -15.96
N ILE A 764 35.60 23.23 -14.93
CA ILE A 764 34.46 22.31 -15.01
C ILE A 764 33.29 22.96 -15.75
N MET A 765 33.13 24.29 -15.65
CA MET A 765 31.95 25.02 -16.10
C MET A 765 32.10 25.66 -17.50
N THR A 766 33.23 25.46 -18.17
CA THR A 766 33.56 26.10 -19.46
C THR A 766 32.48 25.93 -20.53
N ASP A 767 31.88 24.74 -20.61
CA ASP A 767 30.89 24.43 -21.64
C ASP A 767 29.52 25.08 -21.40
N THR A 768 29.28 25.61 -20.19
CA THR A 768 27.99 26.17 -19.75
C THR A 768 27.93 27.69 -19.88
N HIS A 769 29.03 28.32 -20.30
CA HIS A 769 29.11 29.77 -20.45
C HIS A 769 28.18 30.33 -21.53
N SER A 770 27.79 29.51 -22.50
CA SER A 770 26.79 29.88 -23.52
C SER A 770 25.38 30.09 -22.96
N SER A 771 25.09 29.55 -21.76
CA SER A 771 23.80 29.71 -21.09
C SER A 771 23.62 31.09 -20.43
N PHE A 772 24.69 31.88 -20.28
CA PHE A 772 24.61 33.22 -19.70
C PHE A 772 24.10 34.25 -20.71
N PRO A 773 23.18 35.16 -20.30
CA PRO A 773 22.78 36.30 -21.12
C PRO A 773 23.95 37.21 -21.48
N SER A 774 23.75 38.06 -22.49
CA SER A 774 24.75 39.06 -22.86
C SER A 774 24.97 40.06 -21.71
N LEU A 775 26.15 40.69 -21.67
CA LEU A 775 26.42 41.74 -20.68
C LEU A 775 25.39 42.87 -20.75
N HIS A 776 24.92 43.18 -21.97
CA HIS A 776 23.87 44.17 -22.20
C HIS A 776 22.57 43.81 -21.47
N ASP A 777 22.13 42.56 -21.58
CA ASP A 777 20.92 42.09 -20.90
C ASP A 777 21.09 42.06 -19.38
N LEU A 778 22.27 41.63 -18.89
CA LEU A 778 22.57 41.64 -17.45
C LEU A 778 22.46 43.05 -16.84
N LEU A 779 22.94 44.07 -17.55
CA LEU A 779 22.95 45.44 -17.06
C LEU A 779 21.61 46.17 -17.26
N LEU A 780 20.95 46.04 -18.42
CA LEU A 780 19.73 46.79 -18.72
C LEU A 780 18.44 46.04 -18.36
N VAL A 781 18.35 44.76 -18.70
CA VAL A 781 17.13 43.96 -18.49
C VAL A 781 17.08 43.49 -17.03
N TYR A 782 18.15 42.86 -16.56
CA TYR A 782 18.24 42.34 -15.19
C TYR A 782 18.68 43.38 -14.16
N LYS A 783 19.10 44.58 -14.60
CA LYS A 783 19.48 45.71 -13.74
C LYS A 783 20.52 45.34 -12.68
N LEU A 784 21.50 44.52 -13.06
CA LEU A 784 22.62 44.20 -12.19
C LEU A 784 23.58 45.38 -12.10
N ASP A 785 24.23 45.53 -10.95
CA ASP A 785 25.32 46.49 -10.80
C ASP A 785 26.51 46.11 -11.68
N LEU A 786 27.26 47.13 -12.07
CA LEU A 786 28.37 46.99 -13.00
C LEU A 786 29.45 46.04 -12.46
N ASP A 787 29.76 46.10 -11.17
CA ASP A 787 30.75 45.24 -10.52
C ASP A 787 30.41 43.74 -10.63
N VAL A 788 29.16 43.36 -10.32
CA VAL A 788 28.72 41.96 -10.37
C VAL A 788 28.55 41.45 -11.79
N ALA A 789 27.98 42.28 -12.67
CA ALA A 789 27.78 41.90 -14.06
C ALA A 789 29.11 41.55 -14.73
N PHE A 790 30.15 42.36 -14.53
CA PHE A 790 31.49 42.05 -15.03
C PHE A 790 32.16 40.90 -14.28
N TYR A 791 31.89 40.71 -12.98
CA TYR A 791 32.40 39.55 -12.27
C TYR A 791 31.89 38.22 -12.86
N LEU A 792 30.59 38.12 -13.13
CA LEU A 792 29.97 36.92 -13.75
C LEU A 792 30.36 36.76 -15.23
N CYS A 793 30.51 37.87 -15.97
CA CYS A 793 30.78 37.85 -17.41
C CYS A 793 32.26 37.63 -17.76
N ARG A 794 33.21 38.03 -16.91
CA ARG A 794 34.66 37.92 -17.17
C ARG A 794 35.10 36.51 -17.61
N PRO A 795 34.73 35.42 -16.90
CA PRO A 795 35.10 34.07 -17.32
C PRO A 795 34.44 33.65 -18.63
N VAL A 796 33.17 34.04 -18.84
CA VAL A 796 32.42 33.78 -20.07
C VAL A 796 33.13 34.40 -21.27
N LEU A 797 33.56 35.67 -21.18
CA LEU A 797 34.27 36.37 -22.25
C LEU A 797 35.59 35.71 -22.61
N HIS A 798 36.35 35.25 -21.61
CA HIS A 798 37.61 34.54 -21.86
C HIS A 798 37.37 33.21 -22.60
N SER A 799 36.30 32.48 -22.26
CA SER A 799 35.92 31.25 -22.99
C SER A 799 35.50 31.53 -24.44
N LEU A 800 34.69 32.57 -24.66
CA LEU A 800 34.25 32.97 -26.00
C LEU A 800 35.42 33.41 -26.89
N ALA A 801 36.44 34.03 -26.31
CA ALA A 801 37.67 34.38 -27.02
C ALA A 801 38.43 33.14 -27.49
N CYS A 802 38.47 32.08 -26.67
CA CYS A 802 39.04 30.78 -27.06
C CYS A 802 38.23 30.12 -28.20
N ASP A 803 36.89 30.18 -28.15
CA ASP A 803 36.01 29.56 -29.15
C ASP A 803 36.04 30.26 -30.52
N LYS A 804 36.12 31.60 -30.54
CA LYS A 804 36.32 32.37 -31.78
C LYS A 804 37.64 32.01 -32.48
N LYS A 805 38.65 31.59 -31.72
CA LYS A 805 39.92 31.14 -32.27
C LYS A 805 39.83 29.72 -32.84
N SER A 806 39.22 28.78 -32.11
CA SER A 806 39.09 27.38 -32.55
C SER A 806 38.27 27.25 -33.85
N SER A 807 37.23 28.07 -34.00
CA SER A 807 36.43 28.17 -35.23
C SER A 807 37.24 28.73 -36.42
N SER A 808 38.11 29.72 -36.19
CA SER A 808 39.00 30.29 -37.21
C SER A 808 40.13 29.33 -37.66
N GLU A 809 40.63 28.45 -36.78
CA GLU A 809 41.69 27.47 -37.05
C GLU A 809 41.21 26.13 -37.66
N SER A 810 39.89 25.91 -37.80
CA SER A 810 39.30 24.70 -38.41
C SER A 810 39.71 24.45 -39.88
N SER A 811 40.44 25.39 -40.50
CA SER A 811 41.01 25.28 -41.86
C SER A 811 42.47 24.78 -41.91
N ARG A 812 43.18 24.58 -40.78
CA ARG A 812 44.56 24.06 -40.76
C ARG A 812 44.81 23.05 -39.63
N LYS A 813 44.76 21.75 -39.96
CA LYS A 813 45.13 20.64 -39.05
C LYS A 813 46.63 20.67 -38.70
N VAL A 814 47.01 21.16 -37.52
CA VAL A 814 48.14 20.63 -36.69
C VAL A 814 47.87 20.92 -35.21
N SER A 815 47.92 19.87 -34.39
CA SER A 815 47.84 19.89 -32.93
C SER A 815 49.03 20.61 -32.27
N LYS A 816 48.96 21.93 -32.13
CA LYS A 816 49.80 22.68 -31.17
C LYS A 816 48.89 23.27 -30.09
N LYS A 817 49.26 23.07 -28.81
CA LYS A 817 48.63 23.74 -27.66
C LYS A 817 48.45 25.23 -28.00
N VAL A 818 47.21 25.73 -27.86
CA VAL A 818 46.89 27.14 -28.06
C VAL A 818 47.76 27.97 -27.11
N SER A 819 48.65 28.80 -27.64
CA SER A 819 49.45 29.70 -26.79
C SER A 819 48.56 30.80 -26.24
N ALA A 820 48.68 31.12 -24.95
CA ALA A 820 47.88 32.17 -24.28
C ALA A 820 47.97 33.53 -25.00
N THR A 821 49.10 33.80 -25.65
CA THR A 821 49.36 35.02 -26.42
C THR A 821 48.46 35.18 -27.65
N SER A 822 47.95 34.08 -28.21
CA SER A 822 47.12 34.08 -29.42
C SER A 822 45.63 34.38 -29.17
N ILE A 823 45.21 34.42 -27.91
CA ILE A 823 43.82 34.72 -27.49
C ILE A 823 43.62 36.22 -27.24
N VAL A 824 44.70 36.97 -27.09
CA VAL A 824 44.69 38.40 -26.73
C VAL A 824 43.91 39.25 -27.74
N GLU A 825 44.10 39.02 -29.03
CA GLU A 825 43.48 39.83 -30.09
C GLU A 825 41.96 39.60 -30.22
N PRO A 826 41.45 38.34 -30.29
CA PRO A 826 40.02 38.04 -30.18
C PRO A 826 39.36 38.57 -28.90
N PHE A 827 40.09 38.55 -27.78
CA PHE A 827 39.60 39.05 -26.49
C PHE A 827 39.36 40.56 -26.53
N PHE A 828 40.29 41.34 -27.10
CA PHE A 828 40.13 42.78 -27.24
C PHE A 828 39.06 43.18 -28.27
N GLU A 829 38.85 42.39 -29.34
CA GLU A 829 37.70 42.58 -30.23
C GLU A 829 36.37 42.37 -29.51
N LEU A 830 36.27 41.37 -28.64
CA LEU A 830 35.10 41.15 -27.80
C LEU A 830 34.86 42.33 -26.86
N ILE A 831 35.91 42.88 -26.23
CA ILE A 831 35.82 44.07 -25.38
C ILE A 831 35.27 45.27 -26.16
N ASP A 832 35.75 45.50 -27.38
CA ASP A 832 35.31 46.64 -28.20
C ASP A 832 33.81 46.56 -28.50
N ASN A 833 33.28 45.35 -28.74
CA ASN A 833 31.85 45.09 -28.97
C ASN A 833 30.97 45.36 -27.72
N LEU A 834 31.55 45.45 -26.52
CA LEU A 834 30.82 45.77 -25.28
C LEU A 834 30.63 47.27 -25.06
N SER A 835 31.40 48.11 -25.78
CA SER A 835 31.36 49.58 -25.62
C SER A 835 29.96 50.19 -25.77
N PRO A 836 29.12 49.78 -26.76
CA PRO A 836 27.78 50.34 -26.92
C PRO A 836 26.85 50.03 -25.74
N ALA A 837 27.00 48.86 -25.11
CA ALA A 837 26.20 48.50 -23.95
C ALA A 837 26.55 49.38 -22.75
N ILE A 838 27.82 49.71 -22.56
CA ILE A 838 28.29 50.58 -21.48
C ILE A 838 27.85 52.02 -21.71
N GLU A 839 27.93 52.53 -22.95
CA GLU A 839 27.53 53.89 -23.32
C GLU A 839 26.07 54.19 -22.94
N SER A 840 25.20 53.18 -23.02
CA SER A 840 23.77 53.30 -22.66
C SER A 840 23.47 53.44 -21.16
N LEU A 841 24.44 53.20 -20.26
CA LEU A 841 24.22 53.16 -18.81
C LEU A 841 24.34 54.52 -18.12
N GLN A 842 25.07 55.46 -18.71
CA GLN A 842 25.33 56.78 -18.12
C GLN A 842 24.88 57.89 -19.07
N PRO A 843 24.54 59.08 -18.54
CA PRO A 843 24.26 60.26 -19.36
C PRO A 843 25.45 60.59 -20.27
N SER A 844 25.18 61.10 -21.48
CA SER A 844 26.21 61.41 -22.49
C SER A 844 27.35 62.30 -21.97
N LYS A 845 27.05 63.21 -21.03
CA LYS A 845 28.05 64.08 -20.37
C LYS A 845 29.13 63.32 -19.61
N SER A 846 28.83 62.14 -19.05
CA SER A 846 29.83 61.34 -18.31
C SER A 846 30.90 60.75 -19.26
N TRP A 847 30.58 60.60 -20.54
CA TRP A 847 31.47 60.02 -21.56
C TRP A 847 32.37 61.06 -22.24
N ASP A 848 32.17 62.35 -21.95
CA ASP A 848 33.02 63.43 -22.47
C ASP A 848 34.44 63.37 -21.87
N ASP A 849 34.57 62.86 -20.63
CA ASP A 849 35.83 62.81 -19.88
C ASP A 849 36.50 61.42 -19.90
N ILE A 850 35.72 60.34 -19.91
CA ILE A 850 36.21 58.95 -19.89
C ILE A 850 35.54 58.14 -21.02
N SER A 851 36.32 57.42 -21.83
CA SER A 851 35.72 56.64 -22.92
C SER A 851 35.04 55.35 -22.41
N PRO A 852 33.89 54.94 -23.00
CA PRO A 852 33.28 53.64 -22.73
C PRO A 852 34.22 52.45 -22.98
N LYS A 853 35.08 52.56 -24.00
CA LYS A 853 36.11 51.56 -24.32
C LYS A 853 37.12 51.35 -23.20
N PHE A 854 37.52 52.43 -22.52
CA PHE A 854 38.41 52.33 -21.36
C PHE A 854 37.70 51.63 -20.21
N VAL A 855 36.44 51.97 -19.93
CA VAL A 855 35.64 51.31 -18.90
C VAL A 855 35.49 49.81 -19.20
N ALA A 856 35.15 49.44 -20.44
CA ALA A 856 35.09 48.04 -20.88
C ALA A 856 36.44 47.32 -20.64
N THR A 857 37.53 47.94 -21.06
CA THR A 857 38.88 47.39 -20.91
C THR A 857 39.26 47.21 -19.44
N PHE A 858 38.98 48.21 -18.59
CA PHE A 858 39.26 48.16 -17.16
C PHE A 858 38.53 46.98 -16.52
N TRP A 859 37.22 46.86 -16.74
CA TRP A 859 36.37 45.86 -16.08
C TRP A 859 36.54 44.44 -16.61
N CYS A 860 36.94 44.26 -17.87
CA CYS A 860 37.22 42.92 -18.43
C CYS A 860 38.57 42.35 -18.01
N LEU A 861 39.59 43.19 -17.75
CA LEU A 861 40.90 42.72 -17.30
C LEU A 861 40.87 42.23 -15.86
N SER A 862 41.75 41.28 -15.53
CA SER A 862 41.96 40.69 -14.21
C SER A 862 43.39 40.95 -13.70
N LEU A 863 43.65 40.61 -12.44
CA LEU A 863 44.99 40.77 -11.84
C LEU A 863 46.07 39.96 -12.59
N TYR A 864 45.69 38.79 -13.11
CA TYR A 864 46.57 37.91 -13.88
C TYR A 864 47.08 38.55 -15.19
N ASP A 865 46.27 39.44 -15.78
CA ASP A 865 46.57 40.06 -17.08
C ASP A 865 47.56 41.22 -16.99
N ILE A 866 47.73 41.81 -15.79
CA ILE A 866 48.50 43.05 -15.59
C ILE A 866 49.83 42.80 -14.86
N GLN A 867 49.88 41.84 -13.93
CA GLN A 867 51.01 41.65 -13.04
C GLN A 867 51.44 40.19 -13.00
N VAL A 868 52.76 39.95 -13.06
CA VAL A 868 53.36 38.62 -12.87
C VAL A 868 54.12 38.60 -11.54
N PRO A 869 53.81 37.69 -10.60
CA PRO A 869 54.48 37.61 -9.31
C PRO A 869 55.77 36.80 -9.41
N VAL A 870 56.80 37.38 -10.03
CA VAL A 870 58.09 36.70 -10.26
C VAL A 870 58.71 36.22 -8.95
N ALA A 871 58.65 37.03 -7.88
CA ALA A 871 59.20 36.67 -6.58
C ALA A 871 58.53 35.42 -5.98
N ALA A 872 57.20 35.34 -6.03
CA ALA A 872 56.45 34.18 -5.53
C ALA A 872 56.75 32.91 -6.34
N TYR A 873 56.80 33.02 -7.67
CA TYR A 873 57.23 31.92 -8.55
C TYR A 873 58.64 31.43 -8.19
N THR A 874 59.61 32.34 -8.07
CA THR A 874 61.00 31.95 -7.74
C THR A 874 61.11 31.27 -6.38
N LYS A 875 60.34 31.72 -5.39
CA LYS A 875 60.31 31.15 -4.04
C LYS A 875 59.74 29.72 -4.05
N GLU A 876 58.61 29.50 -4.73
CA GLU A 876 57.99 28.18 -4.79
C GLU A 876 58.78 27.20 -5.66
N ILE A 877 59.38 27.68 -6.76
CA ILE A 877 60.30 26.87 -7.59
C ILE A 877 61.52 26.42 -6.78
N ALA A 878 62.12 27.32 -5.98
CA ALA A 878 63.26 26.96 -5.12
C ALA A 878 62.88 25.90 -4.09
N LYS A 879 61.73 26.08 -3.42
CA LYS A 879 61.18 25.13 -2.47
C LYS A 879 60.90 23.76 -3.10
N GLN A 880 60.31 23.72 -4.29
CA GLN A 880 60.05 22.47 -5.01
C GLN A 880 61.35 21.78 -5.45
N LYS A 881 62.37 22.53 -5.88
CA LYS A 881 63.69 21.98 -6.20
C LYS A 881 64.39 21.39 -4.98
N GLU A 882 64.24 21.98 -3.80
CA GLU A 882 64.77 21.42 -2.55
C GLU A 882 64.07 20.10 -2.18
N VAL A 883 62.75 20.03 -2.33
CA VAL A 883 61.98 18.80 -2.12
C VAL A 883 62.39 17.72 -3.13
N GLU A 884 62.51 18.06 -4.41
CA GLU A 884 62.97 17.15 -5.48
C GLU A 884 64.41 16.66 -5.24
N ALA A 885 65.29 17.51 -4.70
CA ALA A 885 66.66 17.15 -4.32
C ALA A 885 66.73 16.22 -3.09
N SER A 886 65.72 16.27 -2.21
CA SER A 886 65.63 15.40 -1.03
C SER A 886 65.13 13.98 -1.37
N GLN A 887 64.24 13.85 -2.37
CA GLN A 887 63.69 12.55 -2.80
C GLN A 887 64.62 11.76 -3.73
N THR A 888 65.49 12.46 -4.48
CA THR A 888 66.44 11.83 -5.42
C THR A 888 67.56 11.02 -4.75
N LYS A 889 67.68 11.04 -3.42
CA LYS A 889 68.61 10.20 -2.66
C LYS A 889 68.15 8.75 -2.44
N SER A 890 66.88 8.38 -2.69
CA SER A 890 66.35 7.04 -2.35
C SER A 890 66.01 6.10 -3.50
N THR A 891 65.97 6.52 -4.76
CA THR A 891 65.74 5.59 -5.89
C THR A 891 66.40 6.09 -7.19
N LYS A 892 67.46 5.38 -7.61
CA LYS A 892 67.97 5.46 -8.99
C LYS A 892 67.05 4.62 -9.88
N GLY A 893 66.26 5.26 -10.73
CA GLY A 893 65.48 4.58 -11.77
C GLY A 893 64.48 5.51 -12.43
N ASP A 894 64.79 5.90 -13.68
CA ASP A 894 63.92 6.43 -14.74
C ASP A 894 62.59 7.12 -14.39
N THR A 895 62.48 8.41 -14.75
CA THR A 895 61.67 8.83 -15.92
C THR A 895 61.74 10.36 -16.10
N LYS A 896 61.86 10.80 -17.36
CA LYS A 896 61.62 12.19 -17.81
C LYS A 896 60.14 12.56 -17.61
N SER A 897 59.72 12.72 -16.37
CA SER A 897 58.47 13.40 -16.03
C SER A 897 58.85 14.84 -15.71
N HIS A 898 58.33 15.83 -16.44
CA HIS A 898 58.60 17.24 -16.14
C HIS A 898 58.37 17.51 -14.66
N SER A 899 59.43 17.93 -13.96
CA SER A 899 59.38 18.23 -12.53
C SER A 899 58.37 19.35 -12.27
N MET A 900 57.79 19.42 -11.07
CA MET A 900 56.83 20.49 -10.76
C MET A 900 57.50 21.86 -10.83
N SER A 901 58.80 21.90 -10.49
CA SER A 901 59.65 23.07 -10.67
C SER A 901 59.77 23.51 -12.14
N ASP A 902 59.82 22.58 -13.10
CA ASP A 902 59.84 22.89 -14.54
C ASP A 902 58.50 23.43 -15.03
N LYS A 903 57.37 22.86 -14.55
CA LYS A 903 56.03 23.33 -14.92
C LYS A 903 55.74 24.74 -14.41
N LEU A 904 56.10 25.05 -13.17
CA LEU A 904 56.01 26.41 -12.61
C LEU A 904 56.90 27.40 -13.37
N SER A 905 58.11 26.96 -13.76
CA SER A 905 59.02 27.77 -14.57
C SER A 905 58.44 28.04 -15.97
N GLN A 906 57.74 27.07 -16.55
CA GLN A 906 57.05 27.22 -17.82
C GLN A 906 55.85 28.17 -17.71
N GLU A 907 54.98 27.98 -16.70
CA GLU A 907 53.81 28.84 -16.46
C GLU A 907 54.24 30.30 -16.25
N MET A 908 55.30 30.54 -15.47
CA MET A 908 55.85 31.89 -15.26
C MET A 908 56.28 32.54 -16.58
N LYS A 909 56.99 31.80 -17.46
CA LYS A 909 57.44 32.31 -18.77
C LYS A 909 56.25 32.61 -19.69
N GLU A 910 55.26 31.71 -19.72
CA GLU A 910 54.04 31.88 -20.51
C GLU A 910 53.25 33.11 -20.05
N GLN A 911 53.09 33.28 -18.73
CA GLN A 911 52.43 34.46 -18.16
C GLN A 911 53.21 35.76 -18.47
N GLN A 912 54.54 35.77 -18.35
CA GLN A 912 55.35 36.94 -18.72
C GLN A 912 55.15 37.37 -20.18
N GLN A 913 55.13 36.41 -21.10
CA GLN A 913 54.90 36.67 -22.51
C GLN A 913 53.46 37.18 -22.76
N TYR A 914 52.48 36.59 -22.08
CA TYR A 914 51.08 37.00 -22.16
C TYR A 914 50.88 38.44 -21.65
N VAL A 915 51.33 38.75 -20.43
CA VAL A 915 51.22 40.08 -19.83
C VAL A 915 51.95 41.14 -20.67
N LYS A 916 53.12 40.80 -21.23
CA LYS A 916 53.83 41.71 -22.15
C LYS A 916 52.96 42.08 -23.36
N THR A 917 52.26 41.11 -23.93
CA THR A 917 51.38 41.31 -25.09
C THR A 917 50.15 42.14 -24.73
N ILE A 918 49.54 41.91 -23.57
CA ILE A 918 48.45 42.74 -23.03
C ILE A 918 48.93 44.19 -22.86
N ILE A 919 50.07 44.40 -22.21
CA ILE A 919 50.64 45.75 -22.00
C ILE A 919 50.92 46.45 -23.35
N ASP A 920 51.40 45.74 -24.36
CA ASP A 920 51.65 46.31 -25.68
C ASP A 920 50.35 46.69 -26.42
N GLN A 921 49.27 45.92 -26.26
CA GLN A 921 47.94 46.31 -26.75
C GLN A 921 47.37 47.53 -25.99
N LEU A 922 47.54 47.57 -24.66
CA LEU A 922 47.15 48.71 -23.84
C LEU A 922 47.89 49.99 -24.23
N LYS A 923 49.18 49.92 -24.57
CA LYS A 923 49.95 51.06 -25.09
C LYS A 923 49.43 51.59 -26.42
N LYS A 924 48.92 50.72 -27.30
CA LYS A 924 48.31 51.14 -28.58
C LYS A 924 47.00 51.89 -28.36
N ARG A 925 46.19 51.42 -27.42
CA ARG A 925 44.83 51.94 -27.14
C ARG A 925 44.80 53.16 -26.21
N LYS A 926 45.91 53.46 -25.52
CA LYS A 926 45.97 54.53 -24.50
C LYS A 926 45.49 55.91 -24.97
N ASN A 927 45.68 56.23 -26.26
CA ASN A 927 45.31 57.54 -26.82
C ASN A 927 43.79 57.67 -27.04
N GLU A 928 43.03 56.57 -27.02
CA GLU A 928 41.57 56.56 -27.19
C GLU A 928 40.82 56.67 -25.85
N TRP A 929 41.52 56.48 -24.72
CA TRP A 929 40.87 56.30 -23.43
C TRP A 929 40.36 57.58 -22.78
N PHE A 930 41.08 58.68 -22.99
CA PHE A 930 40.82 59.98 -22.38
C PHE A 930 40.72 61.03 -23.48
N LEU A 931 39.49 61.38 -23.84
CA LEU A 931 39.19 62.29 -24.95
C LEU A 931 39.20 63.73 -24.43
N SER A 932 40.25 64.50 -24.73
CA SER A 932 40.29 65.93 -24.40
C SER A 932 39.46 66.75 -25.39
N LYS A 933 38.14 66.54 -25.45
CA LYS A 933 37.25 67.31 -26.34
C LYS A 933 36.86 68.68 -25.76
N SER A 934 37.10 68.94 -24.47
CA SER A 934 36.78 70.23 -23.83
C SER A 934 37.97 71.20 -23.85
N VAL A 935 37.67 72.49 -24.09
CA VAL A 935 38.63 73.60 -24.24
C VAL A 935 39.23 74.07 -22.90
N LYS A 936 38.83 73.47 -21.76
CA LYS A 936 39.43 73.68 -20.44
C LYS A 936 39.57 72.33 -19.72
N PRO A 937 40.68 72.05 -19.03
CA PRO A 937 40.88 70.75 -18.43
C PRO A 937 40.02 70.61 -17.17
N ALA A 938 38.87 69.94 -17.28
CA ALA A 938 38.17 69.36 -16.14
C ALA A 938 38.94 68.12 -15.62
N LYS A 939 40.25 68.25 -15.39
CA LYS A 939 41.13 67.16 -14.94
C LYS A 939 40.65 66.53 -13.63
N ASN A 940 40.03 67.32 -12.76
CA ASN A 940 39.46 66.84 -11.50
C ASN A 940 38.20 66.00 -11.73
N GLU A 941 37.34 66.41 -12.67
CA GLU A 941 36.07 65.73 -12.95
C GLU A 941 36.29 64.36 -13.60
N MET A 942 37.23 64.26 -14.54
CA MET A 942 37.70 62.99 -15.10
C MET A 942 38.23 62.02 -14.02
N ILE A 943 39.05 62.51 -13.08
CA ILE A 943 39.59 61.69 -11.99
C ILE A 943 38.46 61.20 -11.07
N THR A 944 37.52 62.09 -10.73
CA THR A 944 36.35 61.74 -9.93
C THR A 944 35.49 60.68 -10.64
N GLN A 945 35.25 60.82 -11.94
CA GLN A 945 34.52 59.82 -12.75
C GLN A 945 35.23 58.48 -12.80
N PHE A 946 36.56 58.47 -12.98
CA PHE A 946 37.34 57.23 -12.95
C PHE A 946 37.28 56.53 -11.59
N LEU A 947 37.41 57.29 -10.50
CA LEU A 947 37.29 56.75 -9.15
C LEU A 947 35.88 56.19 -8.88
N GLN A 948 34.84 56.93 -9.27
CA GLN A 948 33.44 56.59 -9.00
C GLN A 948 32.92 55.43 -9.84
N ILE A 949 33.26 55.37 -11.13
CA ILE A 949 32.76 54.33 -12.06
C ILE A 949 33.62 53.06 -12.02
N CYS A 950 34.93 53.17 -11.81
CA CYS A 950 35.85 52.04 -11.94
C CYS A 950 36.43 51.59 -10.60
N ILE A 951 37.17 52.45 -9.90
CA ILE A 951 38.00 52.04 -8.75
C ILE A 951 37.14 51.69 -7.53
N PHE A 952 36.27 52.59 -7.06
CA PHE A 952 35.52 52.39 -5.82
C PHE A 952 34.57 51.18 -5.87
N PRO A 953 33.79 50.96 -6.94
CA PRO A 953 32.90 49.79 -7.00
C PRO A 953 33.70 48.48 -7.03
N ARG A 954 34.80 48.43 -7.78
CA ARG A 954 35.61 47.22 -7.92
C ARG A 954 36.43 46.89 -6.69
N CYS A 955 36.96 47.91 -6.00
CA CYS A 955 37.78 47.73 -4.80
C CYS A 955 37.02 47.07 -3.64
N LYS A 956 35.69 47.24 -3.59
CA LYS A 956 34.81 46.65 -2.55
C LYS A 956 34.38 45.23 -2.88
N LEU A 957 34.66 44.74 -4.08
CA LEU A 957 34.15 43.45 -4.55
C LEU A 957 34.93 42.28 -3.94
N SER A 958 36.26 42.30 -3.98
CA SER A 958 37.10 41.20 -3.46
C SER A 958 38.54 41.66 -3.21
N ILE A 959 39.31 40.86 -2.47
CA ILE A 959 40.75 41.11 -2.24
C ILE A 959 41.52 41.15 -3.57
N THR A 960 41.24 40.22 -4.48
CA THR A 960 41.90 40.16 -5.80
C THR A 960 41.56 41.37 -6.67
N ASP A 961 40.32 41.86 -6.61
CA ASP A 961 39.89 43.04 -7.35
C ASP A 961 40.45 44.34 -6.74
N SER A 962 40.62 44.42 -5.41
CA SER A 962 41.32 45.54 -4.75
C SER A 962 42.79 45.64 -5.20
N LEU A 963 43.50 44.52 -5.23
CA LEU A 963 44.88 44.46 -5.75
C LEU A 963 44.94 44.82 -7.23
N PHE A 964 43.95 44.37 -8.03
CA PHE A 964 43.84 44.79 -9.42
C PHE A 964 43.66 46.31 -9.54
N CYS A 965 42.81 46.93 -8.72
CA CYS A 965 42.63 48.38 -8.73
C CYS A 965 43.96 49.10 -8.45
N HIS A 966 44.74 48.63 -7.49
CA HIS A 966 46.08 49.18 -7.21
C HIS A 966 47.04 49.02 -8.39
N SER A 967 47.13 47.82 -8.96
CA SER A 967 48.07 47.51 -10.05
C SER A 967 47.68 48.18 -11.37
N SER A 968 46.39 48.23 -11.70
CA SER A 968 45.86 48.95 -12.86
C SER A 968 46.04 50.46 -12.74
N TYR A 969 45.82 51.03 -11.55
CA TYR A 969 46.09 52.44 -11.27
C TYR A 969 47.58 52.78 -11.47
N THR A 970 48.47 51.96 -10.90
CA THR A 970 49.93 52.11 -11.06
C THR A 970 50.34 51.96 -12.53
N LEU A 971 49.74 51.03 -13.27
CA LEU A 971 49.97 50.86 -14.70
C LEU A 971 49.51 52.10 -15.48
N CYS A 972 48.34 52.64 -15.18
CA CYS A 972 47.82 53.86 -15.81
C CYS A 972 48.80 55.03 -15.61
N ILE A 973 49.35 55.23 -14.40
CA ILE A 973 50.38 56.25 -14.14
C ILE A 973 51.63 56.00 -15.00
N ARG A 974 52.13 54.76 -15.06
CA ARG A 974 53.34 54.40 -15.84
C ARG A 974 53.16 54.59 -17.34
N LEU A 975 51.95 54.41 -17.87
CA LEU A 975 51.63 54.60 -19.29
C LEU A 975 51.64 56.10 -19.71
N LYS A 976 51.78 57.03 -18.75
CA LYS A 976 51.78 58.49 -18.92
C LYS A 976 50.62 59.03 -19.79
N PRO A 977 49.35 58.75 -19.46
CA PRO A 977 48.23 59.54 -19.96
C PRO A 977 48.34 61.00 -19.46
N PRO A 978 47.62 61.98 -20.02
CA PRO A 978 47.68 63.42 -19.67
C PRO A 978 47.35 63.80 -18.21
N ILE A 979 47.21 62.80 -17.33
CA ILE A 979 46.65 62.82 -15.97
C ILE A 979 47.76 62.65 -14.89
N SER A 980 49.00 62.34 -15.28
CA SER A 980 50.03 61.76 -14.40
C SER A 980 50.55 62.62 -13.23
N ALA A 981 50.19 63.91 -13.12
CA ALA A 981 50.74 64.81 -12.09
C ALA A 981 49.80 65.13 -10.92
N LEU A 982 48.48 64.90 -11.04
CA LEU A 982 47.47 65.31 -10.03
C LEU A 982 46.94 64.14 -9.18
N CYS A 983 46.99 62.90 -9.67
CA CYS A 983 46.41 61.77 -8.94
C CYS A 983 47.19 61.35 -7.68
N TYR A 984 48.51 61.63 -7.61
CA TYR A 984 49.30 61.29 -6.43
C TYR A 984 48.92 62.11 -5.18
N SER A 985 48.39 63.33 -5.37
CA SER A 985 48.00 64.21 -4.25
C SER A 985 46.57 63.98 -3.77
N MET A 986 45.62 63.64 -4.65
CA MET A 986 44.19 63.58 -4.28
C MET A 986 43.81 62.30 -3.50
N THR A 987 44.41 61.14 -3.80
CA THR A 987 44.11 59.90 -3.04
C THR A 987 44.76 59.86 -1.66
N VAL A 988 45.89 60.54 -1.48
CA VAL A 988 46.52 60.67 -0.15
C VAL A 988 45.67 61.58 0.76
N TYR A 989 45.00 62.58 0.19
CA TYR A 989 44.13 63.50 0.94
C TYR A 989 42.70 62.99 1.18
N SER A 990 42.24 61.96 0.48
CA SER A 990 40.88 61.41 0.66
C SER A 990 40.84 60.17 1.57
N VAL A 991 42.00 59.66 2.02
CA VAL A 991 42.13 58.50 2.91
C VAL A 991 42.53 58.92 4.35
N THR A 992 42.94 60.18 4.53
CA THR A 992 42.87 60.90 5.82
C THR A 992 41.53 61.59 5.94
#